data_AF-A0A5J4Z0A3-F1
#
_entry.id   AF-A0A5J4Z0A3-F1
#
_cell.length_a   1.000
_cell.length_b   1.000
_cell.length_c   1.000
_cell.angle_alpha   90.00
_cell.angle_beta   90.00
_cell.angle_gamma   90.00
#
_symmetry.space_group_name_H-M   'P 1'
#
loop_
_entity.id
_entity.type
_entity.pdbx_description
1 polymer ?
#
loop_
_entity_poly.entity_id
_entity_poly.type
_entity_poly.pdbx_seq_one_letter_code
_entity_poly.pdbx_strand_id
1 'polypeptide(L)'
;MAFQVPVLLPSSHIKSRESCSSMFVGGVRTLHARVAAARARRLANHHHIRCSAAQQGVPAGLKRAAQQLSNEPDARARCALLVKWADENSLPQASRLKDMPALHKSAATRVPGCTSVTYVQARVVAPSDPQKGESRQEIVLYGSSDAKLTTGLLRILADGMAQCSVDEILAMDVGEFARSAGLLDALTPSRNNGLRNIVQLIQQQLREETPDPSQVVRNGQASNMKSAVPLSSVDSTMDDILHGRYSGETREEVAVLLSGGVDSSVALRLVLEQGYKVVPFYLKIWLQDELSHLNECPWEEDVAYATAVCEQAGLQLHTLDLQHDYWDQVVSYTISEARAGRTPNPDVMCNSRIKFGVFLDRVGKHFKRVASGHYARIEIDETVPGKLLLSRSVDTHKDQTYFLANLTTAQLSKAMFPIGMYDKNTVRMLAERFDLPNKSRKDSQGICFLGKLPFDAFLEHYLGTQAGALVDYDTGIQLGSHRGFWFYTLGQRKGIGLAGGPWFVVSKDPQQNIVYVSNKYDAEDKERDSFGVQHLNWIGRASEEASLLETPTQDLIVKIRHGPKLHKCTLSLDALDPSRGSVKLEERNSGIAPGQFAVFYKGPVCLGSGVISTDHGLASAPPQITGFAPKKLQAHFAAD
;
A
#
# COMPACT_ATOMS: atom_id res chain seq x y z
N MET A 1 24.37 36.49 56.05
CA MET A 1 24.05 37.25 57.28
C MET A 1 22.60 37.70 57.18
N ALA A 2 21.74 37.57 58.19
CA ALA A 2 21.87 36.88 59.47
C ALA A 2 20.50 36.30 59.88
N PHE A 3 20.49 35.21 60.65
CA PHE A 3 19.29 34.62 61.23
C PHE A 3 18.74 35.47 62.38
N GLN A 4 17.43 35.42 62.62
CA GLN A 4 16.88 35.51 63.97
C GLN A 4 15.70 34.53 64.17
N VAL A 5 15.92 33.57 65.07
CA VAL A 5 14.92 32.77 65.78
C VAL A 5 15.40 32.73 67.23
N PRO A 6 14.58 33.15 68.21
CA PRO A 6 14.30 32.31 69.38
C PRO A 6 12.85 32.50 69.94
N VAL A 7 12.23 31.69 70.81
CA VAL A 7 12.38 30.26 71.23
C VAL A 7 11.23 29.91 72.23
N LEU A 8 10.74 28.65 72.22
CA LEU A 8 9.98 27.89 73.27
C LEU A 8 8.70 28.51 73.93
N LEU A 9 7.52 27.84 73.93
CA LEU A 9 7.04 26.67 74.71
C LEU A 9 6.90 26.91 76.24
N PRO A 10 5.76 26.52 76.85
CA PRO A 10 5.44 25.12 77.25
C PRO A 10 4.04 24.66 76.73
N SER A 11 3.72 23.37 76.45
CA SER A 11 3.53 22.18 77.33
C SER A 11 2.56 22.40 78.51
N SER A 12 1.64 21.52 78.91
CA SER A 12 1.29 20.14 78.51
C SER A 12 -0.01 19.72 79.22
N HIS A 13 -0.77 18.74 78.70
CA HIS A 13 -1.47 17.64 79.40
C HIS A 13 -2.44 16.94 78.40
N ILE A 14 -2.76 15.64 78.39
CA ILE A 14 -2.12 14.33 78.68
C ILE A 14 -3.31 13.32 78.65
N LYS A 15 -3.13 12.13 78.05
CA LYS A 15 -4.03 10.93 78.07
C LYS A 15 -5.37 11.03 77.30
N SER A 16 -5.58 10.33 76.16
CA SER A 16 -5.80 8.87 75.92
C SER A 16 -7.27 8.44 76.08
N ARG A 17 -7.89 7.54 75.30
CA ARG A 17 -7.46 6.69 74.16
C ARG A 17 -8.70 6.25 73.35
N GLU A 18 -8.53 5.88 72.08
CA GLU A 18 -9.34 4.94 71.28
C GLU A 18 -10.89 5.01 71.30
N SER A 19 -11.49 5.48 70.19
CA SER A 19 -12.39 4.69 69.32
C SER A 19 -13.29 5.59 68.46
N CYS A 20 -13.21 5.47 67.12
CA CYS A 20 -14.33 5.10 66.24
C CYS A 20 -13.92 5.29 64.78
N SER A 21 -13.97 4.20 63.99
CA SER A 21 -13.82 4.24 62.53
C SER A 21 -15.19 4.14 61.85
N SER A 22 -15.23 4.54 60.57
CA SER A 22 -16.33 4.39 59.60
C SER A 22 -17.39 5.51 59.56
N MET A 23 -17.23 6.41 58.59
CA MET A 23 -18.26 6.90 57.66
C MET A 23 -17.69 8.09 56.85
N PHE A 24 -16.95 7.87 55.75
CA PHE A 24 -16.72 8.91 54.71
C PHE A 24 -16.09 8.37 53.39
N VAL A 25 -16.57 7.24 52.85
CA VAL A 25 -16.10 6.70 51.54
C VAL A 25 -17.24 6.37 50.54
N GLY A 26 -18.50 6.68 50.88
CA GLY A 26 -19.67 6.32 50.07
C GLY A 26 -20.06 7.30 48.94
N GLY A 27 -19.73 8.59 49.07
CA GLY A 27 -20.33 9.65 48.23
C GLY A 27 -19.69 9.91 46.86
N VAL A 28 -18.37 9.66 46.71
CA VAL A 28 -17.61 10.12 45.52
C VAL A 28 -17.63 9.11 44.36
N ARG A 29 -17.78 7.81 44.66
CA ARG A 29 -17.88 6.74 43.64
C ARG A 29 -19.23 6.70 42.92
N THR A 30 -20.32 7.01 43.64
CA THR A 30 -21.69 7.00 43.09
C THR A 30 -21.96 8.14 42.12
N LEU A 31 -21.33 9.31 42.30
CA LEU A 31 -21.48 10.44 41.37
C LEU A 31 -20.76 10.18 40.04
N HIS A 32 -19.51 9.69 40.05
CA HIS A 32 -18.78 9.33 38.84
C HIS A 32 -19.47 8.21 38.05
N ALA A 33 -19.97 7.16 38.72
CA ALA A 33 -20.72 6.09 38.06
C ALA A 33 -22.02 6.62 37.40
N ARG A 34 -22.74 7.54 38.06
CA ARG A 34 -23.94 8.17 37.49
C ARG A 34 -23.64 9.08 36.29
N VAL A 35 -22.57 9.85 36.34
CA VAL A 35 -22.14 10.70 35.20
C VAL A 35 -21.67 9.84 34.03
N ALA A 36 -20.91 8.77 34.27
CA ALA A 36 -20.50 7.82 33.24
C ALA A 36 -21.71 7.11 32.59
N ALA A 37 -22.67 6.62 33.39
CA ALA A 37 -23.89 6.00 32.91
C ALA A 37 -24.79 6.98 32.13
N ALA A 38 -24.89 8.24 32.56
CA ALA A 38 -25.62 9.28 31.83
C ALA A 38 -24.95 9.64 30.49
N ARG A 39 -23.60 9.67 30.45
CA ARG A 39 -22.83 9.92 29.22
C ARG A 39 -22.93 8.75 28.25
N ALA A 40 -22.88 7.50 28.74
CA ALA A 40 -23.14 6.29 27.96
C ALA A 40 -24.58 6.25 27.40
N ARG A 41 -25.60 6.60 28.20
CA ARG A 41 -26.99 6.71 27.72
C ARG A 41 -27.17 7.84 26.70
N ARG A 42 -26.46 8.97 26.82
CA ARG A 42 -26.45 10.02 25.79
C ARG A 42 -25.78 9.56 24.49
N LEU A 43 -24.68 8.80 24.56
CA LEU A 43 -24.02 8.22 23.39
C LEU A 43 -24.88 7.15 22.71
N ALA A 44 -25.50 6.25 23.48
CA ALA A 44 -26.44 5.25 22.97
C ALA A 44 -27.67 5.90 22.31
N ASN A 45 -28.27 6.91 22.93
CA ASN A 45 -29.38 7.65 22.33
C ASN A 45 -28.94 8.44 21.08
N HIS A 46 -27.72 8.99 21.02
CA HIS A 46 -27.22 9.63 19.79
C HIS A 46 -26.98 8.63 18.65
N HIS A 47 -26.56 7.39 18.93
CA HIS A 47 -26.51 6.32 17.92
C HIS A 47 -27.92 5.90 17.46
N HIS A 48 -28.86 5.66 18.39
CA HIS A 48 -30.23 5.27 18.02
C HIS A 48 -30.97 6.34 17.21
N ILE A 49 -30.80 7.63 17.55
CA ILE A 49 -31.49 8.73 16.85
C ILE A 49 -30.90 8.98 15.45
N ARG A 50 -29.63 8.64 15.19
CA ARG A 50 -29.05 8.74 13.83
C ARG A 50 -29.43 7.58 12.90
N CYS A 51 -29.88 6.45 13.42
CA CYS A 51 -30.17 5.26 12.60
C CYS A 51 -31.53 5.34 11.85
N SER A 52 -32.38 6.33 12.14
CA SER A 52 -33.61 6.59 11.38
C SER A 52 -33.42 7.51 10.16
N ALA A 53 -32.22 8.07 9.97
CA ALA A 53 -31.90 8.90 8.83
C ALA A 53 -31.67 8.04 7.57
N ALA A 54 -32.77 7.76 6.86
CA ALA A 54 -32.87 7.32 5.47
C ALA A 54 -31.76 6.37 4.96
N GLN A 55 -32.03 5.05 5.01
CA GLN A 55 -31.29 4.00 4.28
C GLN A 55 -31.45 4.13 2.75
N GLN A 56 -30.89 5.19 2.17
CA GLN A 56 -30.71 5.38 0.73
C GLN A 56 -29.50 4.56 0.27
N GLY A 57 -29.59 3.92 -0.90
CA GLY A 57 -28.51 3.07 -1.44
C GLY A 57 -28.39 1.65 -0.86
N VAL A 58 -29.16 1.29 0.18
CA VAL A 58 -29.24 -0.11 0.67
C VAL A 58 -30.47 -0.81 0.05
N PRO A 59 -30.30 -1.88 -0.74
CA PRO A 59 -31.41 -2.63 -1.34
C PRO A 59 -32.38 -3.20 -0.31
N ALA A 60 -33.67 -3.26 -0.65
CA ALA A 60 -34.72 -3.62 0.30
C ALA A 60 -34.51 -4.99 0.97
N GLY A 61 -34.05 -5.99 0.22
CA GLY A 61 -33.76 -7.33 0.74
C GLY A 61 -32.65 -7.39 1.80
N LEU A 62 -31.71 -6.44 1.80
CA LEU A 62 -30.59 -6.39 2.74
C LEU A 62 -30.92 -5.64 4.04
N LYS A 63 -31.96 -4.81 4.06
CA LYS A 63 -32.34 -3.97 5.21
C LYS A 63 -32.62 -4.76 6.49
N ARG A 64 -33.23 -5.94 6.36
CA ARG A 64 -33.52 -6.84 7.50
C ARG A 64 -32.24 -7.36 8.16
N ALA A 65 -31.27 -7.81 7.37
CA ALA A 65 -30.01 -8.33 7.90
C ALA A 65 -29.15 -7.21 8.50
N ALA A 66 -29.13 -6.02 7.87
CA ALA A 66 -28.50 -4.83 8.44
C ALA A 66 -29.13 -4.46 9.80
N GLN A 67 -30.46 -4.47 9.91
CA GLN A 67 -31.15 -4.20 11.18
C GLN A 67 -30.86 -5.27 12.25
N GLN A 68 -30.76 -6.55 11.88
CA GLN A 68 -30.40 -7.62 12.82
C GLN A 68 -28.97 -7.44 13.35
N LEU A 69 -28.00 -7.07 12.50
CA LEU A 69 -26.63 -6.77 12.94
C LEU A 69 -26.54 -5.49 13.78
N SER A 70 -27.28 -4.42 13.43
CA SER A 70 -27.22 -3.17 14.19
C SER A 70 -27.92 -3.22 15.54
N ASN A 71 -28.83 -4.18 15.75
CA ASN A 71 -29.45 -4.49 17.05
C ASN A 71 -28.51 -5.23 18.02
N GLU A 72 -27.40 -5.82 17.55
CA GLU A 72 -26.43 -6.48 18.44
C GLU A 72 -25.66 -5.44 19.28
N PRO A 73 -25.40 -5.72 20.58
CA PRO A 73 -24.96 -4.71 21.55
C PRO A 73 -23.55 -4.17 21.30
N ASP A 74 -22.68 -4.94 20.64
CA ASP A 74 -21.29 -4.56 20.38
C ASP A 74 -20.69 -5.26 19.13
N ALA A 75 -19.44 -4.90 18.82
CA ALA A 75 -18.64 -5.44 17.71
C ALA A 75 -18.39 -6.96 17.80
N ARG A 76 -18.17 -7.51 19.00
CA ARG A 76 -17.93 -8.95 19.23
C ARG A 76 -19.23 -9.73 19.01
N ALA A 77 -20.36 -9.21 19.50
CA ALA A 77 -21.69 -9.77 19.26
C ALA A 77 -22.06 -9.78 17.76
N ARG A 78 -21.83 -8.67 17.04
CA ARG A 78 -21.98 -8.63 15.56
C ARG A 78 -21.15 -9.70 14.84
N CYS A 79 -19.87 -9.84 15.21
CA CYS A 79 -19.02 -10.87 14.63
C CYS A 79 -19.47 -12.29 14.98
N ALA A 80 -19.95 -12.52 16.21
CA ALA A 80 -20.49 -13.80 16.63
C ALA A 80 -21.77 -14.16 15.86
N LEU A 81 -22.65 -13.19 15.59
CA LEU A 81 -23.85 -13.39 14.76
C LEU A 81 -23.50 -13.75 13.32
N LEU A 82 -22.50 -13.09 12.70
CA LEU A 82 -21.97 -13.48 11.39
C LEU A 82 -21.43 -14.91 11.38
N VAL A 83 -20.62 -15.28 12.38
CA VAL A 83 -20.07 -16.64 12.49
C VAL A 83 -21.16 -17.68 12.74
N LYS A 84 -22.24 -17.31 13.45
CA LYS A 84 -23.43 -18.16 13.63
C LYS A 84 -24.18 -18.36 12.30
N TRP A 85 -24.38 -17.31 11.51
CA TRP A 85 -25.02 -17.40 10.19
C TRP A 85 -24.15 -18.09 9.12
N ALA A 86 -22.89 -18.40 9.42
CA ALA A 86 -22.05 -19.25 8.59
C ALA A 86 -22.39 -20.75 8.71
N ASP A 87 -23.13 -21.15 9.74
CA ASP A 87 -23.63 -22.52 9.93
C ASP A 87 -25.06 -22.61 9.40
N GLU A 88 -25.27 -23.44 8.37
CA GLU A 88 -26.58 -23.61 7.73
C GLU A 88 -27.67 -24.06 8.71
N ASN A 89 -27.29 -24.82 9.75
CA ASN A 89 -28.20 -25.34 10.78
C ASN A 89 -28.68 -24.24 11.76
N SER A 90 -28.03 -23.07 11.74
CA SER A 90 -28.32 -21.96 12.66
C SER A 90 -29.23 -20.87 12.06
N LEU A 91 -29.66 -21.03 10.81
CA LEU A 91 -30.51 -20.05 10.10
C LEU A 91 -31.99 -20.45 10.11
N PRO A 92 -32.95 -19.51 10.28
CA PRO A 92 -34.39 -19.82 10.30
C PRO A 92 -34.96 -20.34 8.96
N GLN A 93 -34.18 -20.24 7.88
CA GLN A 93 -34.53 -20.70 6.53
C GLN A 93 -33.28 -21.25 5.85
N ALA A 94 -33.45 -22.31 5.05
CA ALA A 94 -32.40 -22.77 4.13
C ALA A 94 -32.07 -21.61 3.18
N SER A 95 -30.80 -21.22 3.16
CA SER A 95 -30.38 -19.92 2.64
C SER A 95 -29.75 -20.05 1.26
N ARG A 96 -29.73 -18.94 0.53
CA ARG A 96 -29.70 -18.92 -0.94
C ARG A 96 -28.30 -18.93 -1.56
N LEU A 97 -27.26 -18.89 -0.73
CA LEU A 97 -25.88 -19.04 -1.18
C LEU A 97 -25.63 -20.48 -1.61
N LYS A 98 -25.34 -20.71 -2.89
CA LYS A 98 -24.94 -22.03 -3.39
C LYS A 98 -23.44 -22.24 -3.18
N ASP A 99 -23.03 -23.47 -2.91
CA ASP A 99 -21.60 -23.82 -2.84
C ASP A 99 -20.90 -23.54 -4.17
N MET A 100 -19.72 -22.93 -4.11
CA MET A 100 -18.86 -22.71 -5.28
C MET A 100 -18.27 -24.03 -5.79
N PRO A 101 -18.63 -24.50 -7.01
CA PRO A 101 -18.06 -25.73 -7.59
C PRO A 101 -16.55 -25.59 -7.78
N ALA A 102 -15.80 -26.68 -7.58
CA ALA A 102 -14.33 -26.65 -7.68
C ALA A 102 -13.84 -26.15 -9.05
N LEU A 103 -14.50 -26.54 -10.15
CA LEU A 103 -14.21 -26.09 -11.51
C LEU A 103 -14.44 -24.59 -11.74
N HIS A 104 -15.25 -23.94 -10.89
CA HIS A 104 -15.54 -22.51 -10.99
C HIS A 104 -14.61 -21.65 -10.11
N LYS A 105 -13.74 -22.25 -9.29
CA LYS A 105 -12.74 -21.54 -8.48
C LYS A 105 -11.54 -21.13 -9.36
N SER A 106 -11.64 -19.96 -9.97
CA SER A 106 -10.64 -19.42 -10.90
C SER A 106 -10.23 -18.00 -10.51
N ALA A 107 -9.29 -17.40 -11.25
CA ALA A 107 -8.92 -16.00 -11.05
C ALA A 107 -10.11 -15.04 -11.25
N ALA A 108 -11.08 -15.38 -12.11
CA ALA A 108 -12.24 -14.54 -12.44
C ALA A 108 -13.37 -14.58 -11.37
N THR A 109 -13.38 -15.59 -10.51
CA THR A 109 -14.34 -15.70 -9.38
C THR A 109 -13.68 -15.45 -8.03
N ARG A 110 -12.34 -15.38 -7.96
CA ARG A 110 -11.61 -15.07 -6.72
C ARG A 110 -11.78 -13.60 -6.35
N VAL A 111 -12.20 -13.33 -5.12
CA VAL A 111 -12.31 -11.96 -4.63
C VAL A 111 -10.92 -11.40 -4.33
N PRO A 112 -10.49 -10.28 -4.94
CA PRO A 112 -9.21 -9.66 -4.64
C PRO A 112 -9.22 -9.00 -3.25
N GLY A 113 -8.06 -8.82 -2.63
CA GLY A 113 -7.89 -8.07 -1.37
C GLY A 113 -8.51 -8.68 -0.09
N CYS A 114 -9.30 -9.76 -0.18
CA CYS A 114 -9.82 -10.46 1.00
C CYS A 114 -8.68 -11.09 1.82
N THR A 115 -8.75 -10.96 3.15
CA THR A 115 -7.85 -11.69 4.07
C THR A 115 -8.05 -13.21 3.98
N SER A 116 -9.28 -13.64 3.64
CA SER A 116 -9.74 -15.01 3.48
C SER A 116 -9.76 -15.42 2.00
N VAL A 117 -9.36 -16.65 1.68
CA VAL A 117 -9.47 -17.17 0.31
C VAL A 117 -10.95 -17.34 -0.03
N THR A 118 -11.47 -16.38 -0.79
CA THR A 118 -12.90 -16.21 -1.03
C THR A 118 -13.18 -16.21 -2.52
N TYR A 119 -14.19 -16.97 -2.93
CA TYR A 119 -14.67 -17.07 -4.31
C TYR A 119 -16.15 -16.73 -4.37
N VAL A 120 -16.56 -15.97 -5.39
CA VAL A 120 -17.94 -15.51 -5.60
C VAL A 120 -18.27 -15.50 -7.10
N GLN A 121 -19.48 -15.96 -7.44
CA GLN A 121 -20.05 -15.90 -8.77
C GLN A 121 -21.55 -15.62 -8.68
N ALA A 122 -21.96 -14.43 -9.08
CA ALA A 122 -23.37 -14.11 -9.31
C ALA A 122 -23.79 -14.58 -10.71
N ARG A 123 -25.02 -15.08 -10.83
CA ARG A 123 -25.69 -15.45 -12.09
C ARG A 123 -27.12 -14.93 -12.12
N VAL A 124 -27.51 -14.32 -13.23
CA VAL A 124 -28.90 -14.00 -13.56
C VAL A 124 -29.55 -15.26 -14.14
N VAL A 125 -30.66 -15.71 -13.56
CA VAL A 125 -31.41 -16.88 -14.02
C VAL A 125 -32.87 -16.53 -14.32
N ALA A 126 -33.48 -17.29 -15.22
CA ALA A 126 -34.91 -17.23 -15.45
C ALA A 126 -35.68 -17.60 -14.16
N PRO A 127 -36.82 -16.95 -13.86
CA PRO A 127 -37.57 -17.20 -12.64
C PRO A 127 -37.97 -18.68 -12.51
N SER A 128 -37.76 -19.22 -11.32
CA SER A 128 -38.01 -20.62 -10.98
C SER A 128 -39.50 -21.01 -10.90
N ASP A 129 -40.41 -20.04 -11.00
CA ASP A 129 -41.87 -20.21 -10.98
C ASP A 129 -42.52 -19.28 -12.03
N PRO A 130 -42.97 -19.80 -13.19
CA PRO A 130 -43.58 -19.00 -14.26
C PRO A 130 -44.87 -18.28 -13.86
N GLN A 131 -45.54 -18.67 -12.76
CA GLN A 131 -46.81 -18.05 -12.35
C GLN A 131 -46.60 -16.76 -11.53
N LYS A 132 -45.35 -16.38 -11.20
CA LYS A 132 -45.01 -15.16 -10.43
C LYS A 132 -44.64 -13.95 -11.29
N GLY A 133 -45.35 -13.75 -12.39
CA GLY A 133 -45.23 -12.56 -13.24
C GLY A 133 -44.03 -12.59 -14.19
N GLU A 134 -44.29 -12.41 -15.49
CA GLU A 134 -43.42 -12.77 -16.61
C GLU A 134 -42.18 -11.88 -16.84
N SER A 135 -41.62 -11.23 -15.81
CA SER A 135 -40.55 -10.24 -16.01
C SER A 135 -39.49 -10.11 -14.91
N ARG A 136 -39.57 -10.87 -13.80
CA ARG A 136 -38.58 -10.74 -12.71
C ARG A 136 -37.46 -11.78 -12.85
N GLN A 137 -36.28 -11.33 -13.28
CA GLN A 137 -35.03 -12.11 -13.22
C GLN A 137 -34.68 -12.47 -11.76
N GLU A 138 -34.23 -13.70 -11.51
CA GLU A 138 -33.75 -14.14 -10.19
C GLU A 138 -32.21 -14.13 -10.18
N ILE A 139 -31.59 -13.73 -9.07
CA ILE A 139 -30.13 -13.68 -8.92
C ILE A 139 -29.67 -14.78 -7.97
N VAL A 140 -28.79 -15.64 -8.48
CA VAL A 140 -28.22 -16.76 -7.76
C VAL A 140 -26.76 -16.45 -7.43
N LEU A 141 -26.42 -16.47 -6.14
CA LEU A 141 -25.05 -16.29 -5.68
C LEU A 141 -24.42 -17.63 -5.35
N TYR A 142 -23.34 -17.99 -6.05
CA TYR A 142 -22.43 -19.06 -5.67
C TYR A 142 -21.27 -18.46 -4.88
N GLY A 143 -20.86 -19.10 -3.79
CA GLY A 143 -19.72 -18.61 -3.02
C GLY A 143 -19.06 -19.67 -2.14
N SER A 144 -17.82 -19.39 -1.75
CA SER A 144 -17.11 -20.14 -0.71
C SER A 144 -16.02 -19.28 -0.09
N SER A 145 -15.78 -19.44 1.21
CA SER A 145 -14.67 -18.80 1.92
C SER A 145 -14.06 -19.77 2.94
N ASP A 146 -12.75 -19.66 3.19
CA ASP A 146 -12.05 -20.39 4.25
C ASP A 146 -12.31 -19.80 5.66
N ALA A 147 -12.86 -18.60 5.76
CA ALA A 147 -13.17 -17.94 7.03
C ALA A 147 -14.68 -17.89 7.30
N LYS A 148 -15.13 -18.50 8.42
CA LYS A 148 -16.54 -18.52 8.85
C LYS A 148 -17.21 -17.14 8.83
N LEU A 149 -16.54 -16.10 9.32
CA LEU A 149 -17.10 -14.74 9.32
C LEU A 149 -17.43 -14.26 7.89
N THR A 150 -16.54 -14.52 6.92
CA THR A 150 -16.77 -14.16 5.51
C THR A 150 -17.87 -15.01 4.90
N THR A 151 -17.96 -16.30 5.24
CA THR A 151 -19.09 -17.16 4.84
C THR A 151 -20.43 -16.60 5.33
N GLY A 152 -20.50 -16.11 6.57
CA GLY A 152 -21.68 -15.42 7.10
C GLY A 152 -22.07 -14.16 6.32
N LEU A 153 -21.08 -13.36 5.89
CA LEU A 153 -21.31 -12.20 5.02
C LEU A 153 -21.83 -12.62 3.63
N LEU A 154 -21.25 -13.66 3.02
CA LEU A 154 -21.73 -14.20 1.74
C LEU A 154 -23.19 -14.69 1.83
N ARG A 155 -23.57 -15.28 2.96
CA ARG A 155 -24.93 -15.79 3.19
C ARG A 155 -25.96 -14.66 3.27
N ILE A 156 -25.68 -13.60 4.03
CA ILE A 156 -26.50 -12.38 4.07
C ILE A 156 -26.67 -11.79 2.67
N LEU A 157 -25.57 -11.66 1.92
CA LEU A 157 -25.59 -11.08 0.59
C LEU A 157 -26.46 -11.93 -0.35
N ALA A 158 -26.30 -13.26 -0.35
CA ALA A 158 -27.16 -14.15 -1.14
C ALA A 158 -28.65 -14.02 -0.79
N ASP A 159 -29.00 -14.05 0.50
CA ASP A 159 -30.39 -14.01 0.96
C ASP A 159 -31.08 -12.66 0.69
N GLY A 160 -30.34 -11.56 0.80
CA GLY A 160 -30.84 -10.21 0.52
C GLY A 160 -30.87 -9.89 -0.97
N MET A 161 -29.81 -10.20 -1.72
CA MET A 161 -29.72 -9.91 -3.15
C MET A 161 -30.72 -10.73 -3.97
N ALA A 162 -31.04 -11.95 -3.57
CA ALA A 162 -32.07 -12.77 -4.25
C ALA A 162 -33.50 -12.18 -4.21
N GLN A 163 -33.74 -11.11 -3.44
CA GLN A 163 -35.01 -10.38 -3.39
C GLN A 163 -34.99 -9.06 -4.18
N CYS A 164 -33.82 -8.65 -4.67
CA CYS A 164 -33.57 -7.37 -5.33
C CYS A 164 -33.54 -7.54 -6.86
N SER A 165 -33.78 -6.47 -7.62
CA SER A 165 -33.47 -6.45 -9.05
C SER A 165 -31.96 -6.33 -9.30
N VAL A 166 -31.53 -6.60 -10.55
CA VAL A 166 -30.15 -6.33 -11.00
C VAL A 166 -29.80 -4.86 -10.76
N ASP A 167 -30.68 -3.92 -11.17
CA ASP A 167 -30.46 -2.48 -11.00
C ASP A 167 -30.32 -2.06 -9.53
N GLU A 168 -31.12 -2.63 -8.62
CA GLU A 168 -30.99 -2.35 -7.18
C GLU A 168 -29.62 -2.78 -6.64
N ILE A 169 -29.05 -3.89 -7.13
CA ILE A 169 -27.73 -4.36 -6.73
C ILE A 169 -26.61 -3.57 -7.41
N LEU A 170 -26.77 -3.19 -8.68
CA LEU A 170 -25.82 -2.33 -9.38
C LEU A 170 -25.75 -0.92 -8.76
N ALA A 171 -26.86 -0.42 -8.22
CA ALA A 171 -26.95 0.85 -7.49
C ALA A 171 -26.65 0.73 -5.97
N MET A 172 -26.32 -0.46 -5.46
CA MET A 172 -26.06 -0.67 -4.04
C MET A 172 -24.79 0.06 -3.55
N ASP A 173 -24.96 0.89 -2.52
CA ASP A 173 -23.84 1.42 -1.73
C ASP A 173 -23.48 0.42 -0.61
N VAL A 174 -22.38 -0.30 -0.82
CA VAL A 174 -21.83 -1.25 0.16
C VAL A 174 -21.28 -0.56 1.42
N GLY A 175 -20.84 0.70 1.32
CA GLY A 175 -20.42 1.51 2.46
C GLY A 175 -21.59 1.87 3.37
N GLU A 176 -22.74 2.24 2.80
CA GLU A 176 -23.94 2.53 3.58
C GLU A 176 -24.62 1.26 4.11
N PHE A 177 -24.54 0.14 3.39
CA PHE A 177 -24.88 -1.18 3.96
C PHE A 177 -24.00 -1.51 5.17
N ALA A 178 -22.67 -1.38 5.05
CA ALA A 178 -21.76 -1.65 6.16
C ALA A 178 -21.96 -0.70 7.35
N ARG A 179 -22.31 0.56 7.10
CA ARG A 179 -22.63 1.56 8.13
C ARG A 179 -23.93 1.23 8.85
N SER A 180 -25.01 1.02 8.11
CA SER A 180 -26.34 0.72 8.66
C SER A 180 -26.42 -0.64 9.36
N ALA A 181 -25.56 -1.59 8.99
CA ALA A 181 -25.35 -2.86 9.70
C ALA A 181 -24.39 -2.77 10.91
N GLY A 182 -23.75 -1.62 11.14
CA GLY A 182 -22.73 -1.47 12.19
C GLY A 182 -21.45 -2.29 11.98
N LEU A 183 -21.20 -2.73 10.74
CA LEU A 183 -20.06 -3.58 10.37
C LEU A 183 -18.74 -2.80 10.29
N LEU A 184 -18.79 -1.50 9.99
CA LEU A 184 -17.60 -0.64 9.95
C LEU A 184 -16.80 -0.71 11.27
N ASP A 185 -17.49 -0.69 12.41
CA ASP A 185 -16.88 -0.77 13.74
C ASP A 185 -16.67 -2.22 14.24
N ALA A 186 -17.30 -3.21 13.60
CA ALA A 186 -17.24 -4.61 14.00
C ALA A 186 -16.13 -5.39 13.29
N LEU A 187 -15.85 -5.04 12.04
CA LEU A 187 -14.87 -5.72 11.18
C LEU A 187 -13.54 -4.95 11.18
N THR A 188 -12.44 -5.68 11.04
CA THR A 188 -11.13 -5.06 10.77
C THR A 188 -11.16 -4.37 9.39
N PRO A 189 -10.32 -3.35 9.13
CA PRO A 189 -10.27 -2.67 7.82
C PRO A 189 -10.16 -3.63 6.63
N SER A 190 -9.27 -4.64 6.70
CA SER A 190 -9.14 -5.66 5.66
C SER A 190 -10.40 -6.54 5.48
N ARG A 191 -11.21 -6.76 6.53
CA ARG A 191 -12.50 -7.47 6.42
C ARG A 191 -13.62 -6.57 5.86
N ASN A 192 -13.62 -5.29 6.19
CA ASN A 192 -14.50 -4.30 5.53
C ASN A 192 -14.17 -4.16 4.04
N ASN A 193 -12.88 -4.10 3.68
CA ASN A 193 -12.42 -4.13 2.30
C ASN A 193 -12.84 -5.43 1.60
N GLY A 194 -12.71 -6.58 2.27
CA GLY A 194 -13.23 -7.85 1.77
C GLY A 194 -14.73 -7.83 1.45
N LEU A 195 -15.57 -7.23 2.33
CA LEU A 195 -17.00 -7.04 2.06
C LEU A 195 -17.25 -6.16 0.82
N ARG A 196 -16.49 -5.06 0.67
CA ARG A 196 -16.59 -4.19 -0.52
C ARG A 196 -16.21 -4.94 -1.79
N ASN A 197 -15.09 -5.66 -1.79
CA ASN A 197 -14.59 -6.38 -2.95
C ASN A 197 -15.52 -7.54 -3.37
N ILE A 198 -16.17 -8.20 -2.40
CA ILE A 198 -17.26 -9.17 -2.67
C ILE A 198 -18.39 -8.50 -3.48
N VAL A 199 -18.92 -7.36 -3.00
CA VAL A 199 -20.04 -6.68 -3.66
C VAL A 199 -19.64 -6.10 -5.02
N GLN A 200 -18.43 -5.54 -5.14
CA GLN A 200 -17.91 -5.03 -6.41
C GLN A 200 -17.77 -6.13 -7.47
N LEU A 201 -17.27 -7.32 -7.09
CA LEU A 201 -17.17 -8.46 -8.01
C LEU A 201 -18.55 -8.95 -8.45
N ILE A 202 -19.52 -9.01 -7.53
CA ILE A 202 -20.93 -9.32 -7.85
C ILE A 202 -21.48 -8.31 -8.88
N GLN A 203 -21.31 -7.00 -8.62
CA GLN A 203 -21.78 -5.95 -9.51
C GLN A 203 -21.09 -5.98 -10.88
N GLN A 204 -19.80 -6.37 -10.95
CA GLN A 204 -19.11 -6.58 -12.21
C GLN A 204 -19.72 -7.75 -13.00
N GLN A 205 -19.87 -8.91 -12.35
CA GLN A 205 -20.42 -10.12 -12.99
C GLN A 205 -21.84 -9.89 -13.51
N LEU A 206 -22.68 -9.14 -12.77
CA LEU A 206 -24.02 -8.77 -13.23
C LEU A 206 -23.99 -7.81 -14.43
N ARG A 207 -23.09 -6.81 -14.46
CA ARG A 207 -22.91 -5.94 -15.64
C ARG A 207 -22.49 -6.70 -16.90
N GLU A 208 -21.71 -7.76 -16.75
CA GLU A 208 -21.27 -8.62 -17.86
C GLU A 208 -22.40 -9.52 -18.40
N GLU A 209 -23.42 -9.84 -17.58
CA GLU A 209 -24.57 -10.66 -17.98
C GLU A 209 -25.76 -9.87 -18.53
N THR A 210 -25.90 -8.59 -18.17
CA THR A 210 -26.95 -7.70 -18.69
C THR A 210 -26.32 -6.47 -19.39
N PRO A 211 -25.82 -6.61 -20.63
CA PRO A 211 -25.24 -5.48 -21.37
C PRO A 211 -26.30 -4.44 -21.77
N ASP A 212 -25.93 -3.16 -21.61
CA ASP A 212 -26.77 -2.00 -21.93
C ASP A 212 -27.04 -1.89 -23.46
N PRO A 213 -28.31 -1.88 -23.91
CA PRO A 213 -28.67 -1.74 -25.32
C PRO A 213 -28.16 -0.44 -25.98
N SER A 214 -27.83 0.60 -25.21
CA SER A 214 -27.49 1.93 -25.72
C SER A 214 -26.08 2.04 -26.33
N GLN A 215 -25.18 1.09 -26.06
CA GLN A 215 -23.76 1.20 -26.46
C GLN A 215 -23.40 0.63 -27.85
N VAL A 216 -24.34 0.00 -28.56
CA VAL A 216 -24.05 -0.70 -29.83
C VAL A 216 -23.96 0.26 -31.05
N VAL A 217 -24.43 1.51 -30.95
CA VAL A 217 -24.67 2.39 -32.12
C VAL A 217 -23.76 3.63 -32.14
N ARG A 218 -22.43 3.46 -32.18
CA ARG A 218 -21.47 4.58 -32.39
C ARG A 218 -20.23 4.31 -33.26
N ASN A 219 -20.22 3.28 -34.10
CA ASN A 219 -19.18 3.09 -35.12
C ASN A 219 -19.75 3.17 -36.54
N GLY A 220 -19.69 4.38 -37.13
CA GLY A 220 -20.00 4.56 -38.55
C GLY A 220 -20.37 5.99 -38.95
N GLN A 221 -19.37 6.81 -39.28
CA GLN A 221 -19.30 7.65 -40.50
C GLN A 221 -18.15 8.66 -40.41
N ALA A 222 -17.50 8.93 -41.55
CA ALA A 222 -16.44 9.93 -41.71
C ALA A 222 -16.75 10.81 -42.92
N SER A 223 -16.49 12.12 -42.84
CA SER A 223 -16.46 13.00 -44.02
C SER A 223 -15.78 14.37 -43.78
N ASN A 224 -14.67 14.57 -44.49
CA ASN A 224 -14.20 15.79 -45.18
C ASN A 224 -14.47 17.21 -44.63
N MET A 225 -13.40 18.03 -44.64
CA MET A 225 -13.38 19.32 -45.36
C MET A 225 -11.96 19.67 -45.87
N LYS A 226 -11.87 20.30 -47.06
CA LYS A 226 -10.68 20.99 -47.63
C LYS A 226 -10.76 22.49 -47.21
N SER A 227 -9.78 23.40 -47.25
CA SER A 227 -8.76 23.70 -48.28
C SER A 227 -7.87 24.90 -47.82
N ALA A 228 -6.54 24.83 -48.05
CA ALA A 228 -5.52 25.84 -48.51
C ALA A 228 -5.68 27.39 -48.27
N VAL A 229 -4.67 28.29 -48.30
CA VAL A 229 -3.36 28.40 -49.04
C VAL A 229 -2.29 29.27 -48.24
N PRO A 230 -1.14 29.82 -48.73
CA PRO A 230 0.20 29.53 -48.15
C PRO A 230 1.17 30.74 -47.88
N LEU A 231 2.50 30.49 -47.94
CA LEU A 231 3.72 31.37 -47.92
C LEU A 231 4.36 31.65 -46.54
N SER A 232 5.70 31.67 -46.34
CA SER A 232 6.87 31.06 -47.03
C SER A 232 8.17 31.38 -46.26
N SER A 233 9.10 30.41 -46.09
CA SER A 233 10.59 30.52 -45.91
C SER A 233 11.18 31.67 -45.06
N VAL A 234 12.07 31.48 -44.08
CA VAL A 234 13.50 31.05 -44.11
C VAL A 234 13.90 30.85 -42.61
N ASP A 235 14.83 30.01 -42.13
CA ASP A 235 16.01 29.32 -42.71
C ASP A 235 16.20 27.86 -42.18
N SER A 236 17.27 27.19 -42.62
CA SER A 236 17.69 25.84 -42.22
C SER A 236 18.63 25.79 -41.00
N THR A 237 18.35 24.94 -39.99
CA THR A 237 19.34 24.27 -39.07
C THR A 237 18.65 23.30 -38.10
N MET A 238 17.88 22.32 -38.60
CA MET A 238 17.33 21.23 -37.75
C MET A 238 17.01 19.91 -38.49
N ASP A 239 17.25 19.81 -39.80
CA ASP A 239 16.78 18.65 -40.60
C ASP A 239 17.57 17.35 -40.34
N ASP A 240 18.85 17.43 -40.00
CA ASP A 240 19.71 16.24 -39.82
C ASP A 240 19.41 15.45 -38.53
N ILE A 241 18.67 16.04 -37.58
CA ILE A 241 18.21 15.35 -36.35
C ILE A 241 16.87 14.62 -36.59
N LEU A 242 16.13 14.99 -37.65
CA LEU A 242 14.76 14.51 -37.90
C LEU A 242 14.66 13.21 -38.73
N HIS A 243 15.76 12.72 -39.29
CA HIS A 243 15.72 11.62 -40.27
C HIS A 243 15.81 10.19 -39.68
N GLY A 244 15.12 10.00 -38.54
CA GLY A 244 14.92 8.72 -37.84
C GLY A 244 13.56 8.04 -38.07
N ARG A 245 12.86 8.37 -39.16
CA ARG A 245 11.58 7.76 -39.63
C ARG A 245 10.44 7.63 -38.61
N TYR A 246 9.46 8.53 -38.66
CA TYR A 246 8.04 8.14 -38.59
C TYR A 246 7.17 9.06 -39.44
N SER A 247 6.48 8.49 -40.42
CA SER A 247 5.44 9.13 -41.22
C SER A 247 4.18 8.26 -41.22
N GLY A 248 3.00 8.90 -41.20
CA GLY A 248 1.70 8.22 -41.23
C GLY A 248 0.83 8.56 -40.01
N GLU A 249 -0.29 9.23 -40.27
CA GLU A 249 -1.17 9.80 -39.24
C GLU A 249 -1.96 8.75 -38.45
N THR A 250 -1.44 8.37 -37.29
CA THR A 250 -2.26 8.25 -36.07
C THR A 250 -1.48 8.91 -34.93
N ARG A 251 -2.02 9.98 -34.32
CA ARG A 251 -1.40 10.53 -33.10
C ARG A 251 -1.67 9.55 -31.97
N GLU A 252 -0.67 8.75 -31.62
CA GLU A 252 -0.78 7.76 -30.55
C GLU A 252 -1.08 8.45 -29.21
N GLU A 253 -1.95 7.83 -28.42
CA GLU A 253 -2.38 8.37 -27.13
C GLU A 253 -1.46 7.88 -26.00
N VAL A 254 -0.91 8.82 -25.25
CA VAL A 254 0.01 8.62 -24.13
C VAL A 254 -0.64 9.14 -22.85
N ALA A 255 -0.81 8.26 -21.87
CA ALA A 255 -1.20 8.67 -20.53
C ALA A 255 0.02 9.30 -19.83
N VAL A 256 -0.13 10.44 -19.17
CA VAL A 256 0.95 11.04 -18.36
C VAL A 256 0.57 11.02 -16.88
N LEU A 257 1.37 10.35 -16.05
CA LEU A 257 1.21 10.39 -14.60
C LEU A 257 1.77 11.71 -14.04
N LEU A 258 0.87 12.62 -13.71
CA LEU A 258 1.16 13.98 -13.26
C LEU A 258 0.94 14.08 -11.74
N SER A 259 1.98 14.42 -10.98
CA SER A 259 1.92 14.48 -9.51
C SER A 259 1.81 15.91 -8.94
N GLY A 260 1.69 16.92 -9.80
CA GLY A 260 1.84 18.33 -9.41
C GLY A 260 3.30 18.75 -9.15
N GLY A 261 4.26 17.82 -9.25
CA GLY A 261 5.70 18.11 -9.17
C GLY A 261 6.32 18.45 -10.53
N VAL A 262 7.32 19.33 -10.53
CA VAL A 262 7.99 19.88 -11.73
C VAL A 262 8.44 18.80 -12.71
N ASP A 263 9.03 17.72 -12.20
CA ASP A 263 9.57 16.62 -13.03
C ASP A 263 8.49 15.96 -13.90
N SER A 264 7.29 15.77 -13.34
CA SER A 264 6.13 15.23 -14.07
C SER A 264 5.52 16.24 -15.04
N SER A 265 5.60 17.54 -14.72
CA SER A 265 5.09 18.63 -15.56
C SER A 265 5.97 18.90 -16.78
N VAL A 266 7.29 18.84 -16.62
CA VAL A 266 8.25 18.86 -17.73
C VAL A 266 8.11 17.62 -18.59
N ALA A 267 7.94 16.43 -17.99
CA ALA A 267 7.65 15.20 -18.73
C ALA A 267 6.38 15.32 -19.59
N LEU A 268 5.29 15.89 -19.05
CA LEU A 268 4.06 16.17 -19.80
C LEU A 268 4.33 17.07 -21.01
N ARG A 269 5.06 18.17 -20.81
CA ARG A 269 5.32 19.16 -21.87
C ARG A 269 6.21 18.60 -22.97
N LEU A 270 7.23 17.81 -22.64
CA LEU A 270 8.09 17.12 -23.60
C LEU A 270 7.31 16.12 -24.47
N VAL A 271 6.37 15.36 -23.88
CA VAL A 271 5.53 14.42 -24.65
C VAL A 271 4.57 15.16 -25.59
N LEU A 272 4.04 16.31 -25.18
CA LEU A 272 3.25 17.18 -26.07
C LEU A 272 4.09 17.74 -27.23
N GLU A 273 5.31 18.20 -26.97
CA GLU A 273 6.21 18.73 -28.02
C GLU A 273 6.67 17.66 -29.01
N GLN A 274 6.71 16.39 -28.59
CA GLN A 274 6.93 15.24 -29.47
C GLN A 274 5.71 14.89 -30.35
N GLY A 275 4.59 15.62 -30.24
CA GLY A 275 3.42 15.48 -31.12
C GLY A 275 2.41 14.40 -30.71
N TYR A 276 2.60 13.73 -29.58
CA TYR A 276 1.65 12.77 -29.05
C TYR A 276 0.35 13.43 -28.59
N LYS A 277 -0.76 12.68 -28.62
CA LYS A 277 -1.95 13.04 -27.85
C LYS A 277 -1.70 12.68 -26.39
N VAL A 278 -1.82 13.64 -25.48
CA VAL A 278 -1.58 13.44 -24.06
C VAL A 278 -2.90 13.45 -23.27
N VAL A 279 -3.08 12.44 -22.41
CA VAL A 279 -4.14 12.42 -21.41
C VAL A 279 -3.49 12.39 -20.01
N PRO A 280 -3.55 13.48 -19.23
CA PRO A 280 -2.89 13.56 -17.94
C PRO A 280 -3.76 12.97 -16.82
N PHE A 281 -3.13 12.18 -15.96
CA PHE A 281 -3.75 11.52 -14.82
C PHE A 281 -3.07 11.90 -13.50
N TYR A 282 -3.87 12.33 -12.53
CA TYR A 282 -3.46 12.43 -11.12
C TYR A 282 -3.93 11.18 -10.36
N LEU A 283 -3.02 10.53 -9.63
CA LEU A 283 -3.33 9.34 -8.84
C LEU A 283 -3.57 9.74 -7.38
N LYS A 284 -4.83 9.78 -6.95
CA LYS A 284 -5.20 10.12 -5.58
C LYS A 284 -4.98 8.88 -4.69
N ILE A 285 -3.86 8.89 -3.97
CA ILE A 285 -3.40 7.79 -3.08
C ILE A 285 -3.34 8.17 -1.60
N TRP A 286 -3.57 9.44 -1.25
CA TRP A 286 -3.45 9.94 0.12
C TRP A 286 -4.58 9.42 1.02
N LEU A 287 -4.24 8.87 2.19
CA LEU A 287 -5.19 8.29 3.15
C LEU A 287 -5.82 9.37 4.05
N GLN A 288 -6.75 10.13 3.47
CA GLN A 288 -7.37 11.28 4.13
C GLN A 288 -8.12 10.91 5.42
N ASP A 289 -8.87 9.81 5.41
CA ASP A 289 -9.68 9.39 6.56
C ASP A 289 -8.84 8.80 7.72
N GLU A 290 -7.65 8.25 7.44
CA GLU A 290 -6.83 7.55 8.44
C GLU A 290 -5.67 8.38 8.99
N LEU A 291 -5.20 9.43 8.29
CA LEU A 291 -4.03 10.21 8.69
C LEU A 291 -4.30 11.71 8.87
N SER A 292 -5.55 12.17 8.73
CA SER A 292 -5.93 13.59 8.82
C SER A 292 -5.65 14.24 10.18
N HIS A 293 -5.60 13.48 11.28
CA HIS A 293 -5.21 13.98 12.60
C HIS A 293 -3.70 14.14 12.79
N LEU A 294 -2.87 13.67 11.85
CA LEU A 294 -1.41 13.69 11.96
C LEU A 294 -0.72 14.75 11.10
N ASN A 295 -1.37 15.28 10.06
CA ASN A 295 -0.80 16.35 9.22
C ASN A 295 -1.85 17.09 8.37
N GLU A 296 -1.50 18.28 7.90
CA GLU A 296 -2.25 18.98 6.85
C GLU A 296 -2.21 18.19 5.54
N CYS A 297 -3.32 18.15 4.78
CA CYS A 297 -3.44 17.36 3.55
C CYS A 297 -2.60 17.96 2.40
N PRO A 298 -1.54 17.28 1.91
CA PRO A 298 -0.69 17.82 0.83
C PRO A 298 -1.30 17.66 -0.57
N TRP A 299 -2.29 16.76 -0.72
CA TRP A 299 -2.81 16.38 -2.04
C TRP A 299 -3.60 17.50 -2.73
N GLU A 300 -4.22 18.42 -1.99
CA GLU A 300 -4.97 19.54 -2.56
C GLU A 300 -4.03 20.51 -3.30
N GLU A 301 -2.86 20.79 -2.72
CA GLU A 301 -1.79 21.59 -3.34
C GLU A 301 -1.24 20.88 -4.59
N ASP A 302 -1.00 19.56 -4.51
CA ASP A 302 -0.54 18.76 -5.65
C ASP A 302 -1.56 18.77 -6.82
N VAL A 303 -2.85 18.59 -6.53
CA VAL A 303 -3.93 18.64 -7.53
C VAL A 303 -4.06 20.04 -8.12
N ALA A 304 -3.97 21.11 -7.31
CA ALA A 304 -4.01 22.47 -7.82
C ALA A 304 -2.87 22.75 -8.82
N TYR A 305 -1.64 22.35 -8.50
CA TYR A 305 -0.51 22.47 -9.43
C TYR A 305 -0.66 21.59 -10.67
N ALA A 306 -1.15 20.35 -10.52
CA ALA A 306 -1.41 19.46 -11.64
C ALA A 306 -2.48 20.03 -12.60
N THR A 307 -3.56 20.60 -12.05
CA THR A 307 -4.63 21.26 -12.81
C THR A 307 -4.10 22.46 -13.57
N ALA A 308 -3.37 23.38 -12.91
CA ALA A 308 -2.82 24.57 -13.55
C ALA A 308 -1.85 24.22 -14.71
N VAL A 309 -1.02 23.19 -14.55
CA VAL A 309 -0.14 22.67 -15.62
C VAL A 309 -0.95 22.13 -16.80
N CYS A 310 -2.08 21.46 -16.54
CA CYS A 310 -2.97 20.96 -17.60
C CYS A 310 -3.71 22.10 -18.31
N GLU A 311 -4.24 23.08 -17.57
CA GLU A 311 -4.93 24.25 -18.12
C GLU A 311 -4.03 25.05 -19.05
N GLN A 312 -2.79 25.36 -18.63
CA GLN A 312 -1.78 25.99 -19.49
C GLN A 312 -1.44 25.17 -20.74
N ALA A 313 -1.52 23.84 -20.65
CA ALA A 313 -1.30 22.94 -21.77
C ALA A 313 -2.54 22.74 -22.67
N GLY A 314 -3.71 23.28 -22.30
CA GLY A 314 -4.98 23.04 -23.00
C GLY A 314 -5.54 21.62 -22.80
N LEU A 315 -5.23 20.97 -21.68
CA LEU A 315 -5.60 19.59 -21.35
C LEU A 315 -6.55 19.51 -20.15
N GLN A 316 -7.37 18.47 -20.12
CA GLN A 316 -8.18 18.13 -18.95
C GLN A 316 -7.42 17.16 -18.03
N LEU A 317 -7.31 17.47 -16.74
CA LEU A 317 -6.75 16.56 -15.74
C LEU A 317 -7.79 15.50 -15.32
N HIS A 318 -7.43 14.22 -15.42
CA HIS A 318 -8.24 13.12 -14.89
C HIS A 318 -7.72 12.68 -13.53
N THR A 319 -8.55 12.78 -12.48
CA THR A 319 -8.20 12.23 -11.17
C THR A 319 -8.70 10.79 -11.05
N LEU A 320 -7.82 9.86 -10.74
CA LEU A 320 -8.15 8.46 -10.45
C LEU A 320 -7.97 8.20 -8.94
N ASP A 321 -9.04 7.83 -8.26
CA ASP A 321 -8.96 7.41 -6.86
C ASP A 321 -8.40 5.99 -6.77
N LEU A 322 -7.27 5.86 -6.09
CA LEU A 322 -6.54 4.61 -5.83
C LEU A 322 -6.23 4.46 -4.33
N GLN A 323 -6.92 5.19 -3.43
CA GLN A 323 -6.64 5.16 -1.98
C GLN A 323 -6.72 3.73 -1.41
N HIS A 324 -7.76 2.99 -1.78
CA HIS A 324 -7.98 1.60 -1.35
C HIS A 324 -6.91 0.65 -1.91
N ASP A 325 -6.56 0.77 -3.18
CA ASP A 325 -5.51 -0.03 -3.81
C ASP A 325 -4.13 0.24 -3.20
N TYR A 326 -3.87 1.52 -2.89
CA TYR A 326 -2.65 1.94 -2.22
C TYR A 326 -2.55 1.37 -0.80
N TRP A 327 -3.67 1.38 -0.07
CA TRP A 327 -3.79 0.75 1.23
C TRP A 327 -3.46 -0.75 1.15
N ASP A 328 -4.22 -1.47 0.31
CA ASP A 328 -4.15 -2.93 0.20
C ASP A 328 -2.79 -3.43 -0.32
N GLN A 329 -2.10 -2.67 -1.19
CA GLN A 329 -0.90 -3.14 -1.89
C GLN A 329 0.43 -2.52 -1.45
N VAL A 330 0.42 -1.36 -0.78
CA VAL A 330 1.65 -0.66 -0.34
C VAL A 330 1.68 -0.46 1.17
N VAL A 331 0.61 0.05 1.77
CA VAL A 331 0.59 0.39 3.20
C VAL A 331 0.47 -0.86 4.07
N SER A 332 -0.41 -1.80 3.70
CA SER A 332 -0.52 -3.12 4.35
C SER A 332 0.84 -3.84 4.41
N TYR A 333 1.55 -3.88 3.27
CA TYR A 333 2.89 -4.44 3.11
C TYR A 333 3.91 -3.73 4.01
N THR A 334 3.90 -2.40 4.02
CA THR A 334 4.82 -1.59 4.84
C THR A 334 4.63 -1.91 6.33
N ILE A 335 3.38 -2.01 6.79
CA ILE A 335 3.03 -2.36 8.17
C ILE A 335 3.42 -3.81 8.48
N SER A 336 3.17 -4.78 7.58
CA SER A 336 3.51 -6.19 7.81
C SER A 336 5.00 -6.45 7.86
N GLU A 337 5.79 -5.80 6.98
CA GLU A 337 7.25 -5.91 6.97
C GLU A 337 7.86 -5.30 8.23
N ALA A 338 7.42 -4.10 8.62
CA ALA A 338 7.88 -3.45 9.85
C ALA A 338 7.55 -4.30 11.09
N ARG A 339 6.33 -4.86 11.17
CA ARG A 339 5.92 -5.80 12.23
C ARG A 339 6.76 -7.08 12.24
N ALA A 340 7.21 -7.56 11.08
CA ALA A 340 8.10 -8.71 10.96
C ALA A 340 9.59 -8.36 11.20
N GLY A 341 9.91 -7.13 11.62
CA GLY A 341 11.27 -6.68 11.90
C GLY A 341 12.09 -6.34 10.66
N ARG A 342 11.49 -6.31 9.47
CA ARG A 342 12.14 -5.91 8.22
C ARG A 342 11.99 -4.42 7.96
N THR A 343 12.77 -3.89 7.03
CA THR A 343 12.76 -2.47 6.65
C THR A 343 12.19 -2.35 5.23
N PRO A 344 10.87 -2.13 5.06
CA PRO A 344 10.22 -2.12 3.74
C PRO A 344 10.66 -0.98 2.85
N ASN A 345 10.42 -1.11 1.54
CA ASN A 345 10.54 -0.01 0.58
C ASN A 345 9.19 0.28 -0.12
N PRO A 346 8.36 1.20 0.42
CA PRO A 346 7.04 1.50 -0.13
C PRO A 346 7.07 2.12 -1.53
N ASP A 347 8.13 2.84 -1.90
CA ASP A 347 8.21 3.51 -3.20
C ASP A 347 8.48 2.53 -4.36
N VAL A 348 9.27 1.47 -4.13
CA VAL A 348 9.41 0.35 -5.07
C VAL A 348 8.04 -0.31 -5.32
N MET A 349 7.27 -0.56 -4.26
CA MET A 349 5.92 -1.14 -4.36
C MET A 349 4.93 -0.18 -5.04
N CYS A 350 4.98 1.12 -4.75
CA CYS A 350 4.16 2.14 -5.40
C CYS A 350 4.35 2.13 -6.93
N ASN A 351 5.59 2.03 -7.40
CA ASN A 351 5.84 1.97 -8.83
C ASN A 351 5.34 0.65 -9.46
N SER A 352 5.71 -0.51 -8.90
CA SER A 352 5.38 -1.81 -9.49
C SER A 352 3.92 -2.23 -9.33
N ARG A 353 3.25 -1.80 -8.25
CA ARG A 353 1.87 -2.21 -7.93
C ARG A 353 0.81 -1.14 -8.23
N ILE A 354 1.15 0.15 -8.15
CA ILE A 354 0.17 1.24 -8.31
C ILE A 354 0.34 1.95 -9.65
N LYS A 355 1.49 2.58 -9.90
CA LYS A 355 1.71 3.38 -11.12
C LYS A 355 1.75 2.54 -12.40
N PHE A 356 2.39 1.37 -12.34
CA PHE A 356 2.49 0.44 -13.47
C PHE A 356 1.77 -0.89 -13.22
N GLY A 357 1.14 -1.08 -12.05
CA GLY A 357 0.17 -2.14 -11.78
C GLY A 357 -1.26 -1.63 -11.98
N VAL A 358 -1.98 -1.34 -10.89
CA VAL A 358 -3.41 -0.97 -10.90
C VAL A 358 -3.77 0.14 -11.90
N PHE A 359 -2.98 1.20 -12.01
CA PHE A 359 -3.24 2.24 -13.02
C PHE A 359 -3.17 1.67 -14.45
N LEU A 360 -2.17 0.83 -14.74
CA LEU A 360 -2.00 0.19 -16.04
C LEU A 360 -3.17 -0.77 -16.32
N ASP A 361 -3.55 -1.59 -15.34
CA ASP A 361 -4.62 -2.59 -15.47
C ASP A 361 -6.01 -1.97 -15.62
N ARG A 362 -6.28 -0.85 -14.94
CA ARG A 362 -7.56 -0.14 -15.06
C ARG A 362 -7.63 0.74 -16.31
N VAL A 363 -6.61 1.54 -16.56
CA VAL A 363 -6.65 2.68 -17.50
C VAL A 363 -5.50 2.65 -18.50
N GLY A 364 -4.25 2.52 -18.04
CA GLY A 364 -3.06 2.63 -18.88
C GLY A 364 -2.95 1.61 -20.02
N LYS A 365 -3.64 0.46 -19.92
CA LYS A 365 -3.72 -0.55 -20.99
C LYS A 365 -4.29 0.01 -22.30
N HIS A 366 -5.21 0.97 -22.21
CA HIS A 366 -5.85 1.62 -23.36
C HIS A 366 -4.92 2.61 -24.09
N PHE A 367 -3.83 3.04 -23.44
CA PHE A 367 -2.85 3.97 -24.01
C PHE A 367 -1.69 3.20 -24.65
N LYS A 368 -1.03 3.80 -25.65
CA LYS A 368 0.17 3.20 -26.25
C LYS A 368 1.31 3.15 -25.23
N ARG A 369 1.50 4.25 -24.50
CA ARG A 369 2.51 4.41 -23.43
C ARG A 369 1.91 5.11 -22.21
N VAL A 370 2.56 4.90 -21.07
CA VAL A 370 2.35 5.59 -19.80
C VAL A 370 3.65 6.32 -19.45
N ALA A 371 3.64 7.63 -19.64
CA ALA A 371 4.75 8.51 -19.33
C ALA A 371 4.73 8.96 -17.87
N SER A 372 5.91 9.15 -17.28
CA SER A 372 6.06 9.68 -15.92
C SER A 372 7.36 10.47 -15.77
N GLY A 373 7.38 11.41 -14.82
CA GLY A 373 8.56 12.21 -14.48
C GLY A 373 9.61 11.46 -13.66
N HIS A 374 9.97 10.23 -14.05
CA HIS A 374 11.07 9.50 -13.40
C HIS A 374 12.41 9.72 -14.14
N TYR A 375 13.48 9.83 -13.36
CA TYR A 375 14.87 9.86 -13.85
C TYR A 375 15.36 8.42 -14.12
N ALA A 376 14.89 7.84 -15.22
CA ALA A 376 15.34 6.58 -15.77
C ALA A 376 15.19 6.60 -17.30
N ARG A 377 15.84 5.68 -18.00
CA ARG A 377 15.80 5.57 -19.47
C ARG A 377 15.26 4.21 -19.89
N ILE A 378 14.62 4.15 -21.05
CA ILE A 378 14.25 2.89 -21.70
C ILE A 378 15.03 2.85 -23.00
N GLU A 379 15.87 1.84 -23.16
CA GLU A 379 16.68 1.59 -24.34
C GLU A 379 16.16 0.31 -25.03
N ILE A 380 16.36 0.19 -26.34
CA ILE A 380 16.10 -1.05 -27.08
C ILE A 380 17.42 -1.80 -27.15
N ASP A 381 17.40 -3.10 -26.87
CA ASP A 381 18.58 -3.95 -27.02
C ASP A 381 18.85 -4.18 -28.51
N GLU A 382 19.93 -3.59 -29.04
CA GLU A 382 20.32 -3.74 -30.44
C GLU A 382 20.72 -5.19 -30.78
N THR A 383 21.06 -6.01 -29.78
CA THR A 383 21.47 -7.41 -29.98
C THR A 383 20.29 -8.38 -29.97
N VAL A 384 19.13 -7.97 -29.43
CA VAL A 384 17.93 -8.81 -29.31
C VAL A 384 16.69 -8.02 -29.76
N PRO A 385 16.18 -8.26 -30.99
CA PRO A 385 15.07 -7.49 -31.55
C PRO A 385 13.86 -7.35 -30.61
N GLY A 386 13.47 -6.11 -30.32
CA GLY A 386 12.28 -5.78 -29.53
C GLY A 386 12.44 -5.91 -28.01
N LYS A 387 13.59 -6.38 -27.50
CA LYS A 387 13.86 -6.41 -26.06
C LYS A 387 14.11 -4.99 -25.54
N LEU A 388 13.50 -4.68 -24.40
CA LEU A 388 13.62 -3.39 -23.73
C LEU A 388 14.51 -3.49 -22.49
N LEU A 389 15.34 -2.48 -22.32
CA LEU A 389 16.30 -2.35 -21.21
C LEU A 389 15.90 -1.15 -20.36
N LEU A 390 15.84 -1.33 -19.03
CA LEU A 390 15.75 -0.21 -18.09
C LEU A 390 17.17 0.29 -17.82
N SER A 391 17.48 1.53 -18.18
CA SER A 391 18.83 2.09 -18.03
C SER A 391 18.85 3.30 -17.10
N ARG A 392 19.97 3.48 -16.40
CA ARG A 392 20.19 4.60 -15.47
C ARG A 392 20.07 5.94 -16.20
N SER A 393 19.55 6.95 -15.50
CA SER A 393 19.56 8.33 -16.00
C SER A 393 20.98 8.86 -16.11
N VAL A 394 21.16 9.87 -16.97
CA VAL A 394 22.38 10.68 -17.02
C VAL A 394 22.63 11.39 -15.69
N ASP A 395 21.58 11.74 -14.95
CA ASP A 395 21.68 12.25 -13.59
C ASP A 395 21.93 11.10 -12.60
N THR A 396 23.20 10.83 -12.31
CA THR A 396 23.57 9.76 -11.38
C THR A 396 23.12 9.98 -9.94
N HIS A 397 22.76 11.22 -9.56
CA HIS A 397 22.27 11.58 -8.23
C HIS A 397 20.74 11.47 -8.12
N LYS A 398 20.00 11.75 -9.21
CA LYS A 398 18.54 11.59 -9.29
C LYS A 398 18.07 10.25 -9.85
N ASP A 399 18.98 9.43 -10.40
CA ASP A 399 18.74 8.08 -10.93
C ASP A 399 17.76 7.25 -10.08
N GLN A 400 16.56 7.07 -10.64
CA GLN A 400 15.41 6.40 -10.03
C GLN A 400 15.21 4.95 -10.49
N THR A 401 16.12 4.39 -11.29
CA THR A 401 16.07 2.97 -11.68
C THR A 401 15.96 2.02 -10.49
N TYR A 402 16.57 2.35 -9.35
CA TYR A 402 16.40 1.60 -8.09
C TYR A 402 14.93 1.41 -7.69
N PHE A 403 14.07 2.42 -7.87
CA PHE A 403 12.64 2.34 -7.54
C PHE A 403 11.79 1.71 -8.66
N LEU A 404 12.38 1.44 -9.83
CA LEU A 404 11.72 0.88 -11.02
C LEU A 404 12.22 -0.54 -11.35
N ALA A 405 13.19 -1.06 -10.59
CA ALA A 405 13.83 -2.36 -10.82
C ALA A 405 12.92 -3.57 -10.59
N ASN A 406 11.80 -3.37 -9.88
CA ASN A 406 10.77 -4.37 -9.64
C ASN A 406 9.60 -4.26 -10.65
N LEU A 407 9.80 -3.61 -11.79
CA LEU A 407 8.87 -3.66 -12.92
C LEU A 407 9.07 -4.96 -13.70
N THR A 408 7.98 -5.50 -14.24
CA THR A 408 8.05 -6.61 -15.20
C THR A 408 8.37 -6.12 -16.61
N THR A 409 8.83 -7.00 -17.51
CA THR A 409 9.02 -6.68 -18.94
C THR A 409 7.74 -6.10 -19.57
N ALA A 410 6.57 -6.64 -19.21
CA ALA A 410 5.28 -6.16 -19.71
C ALA A 410 4.99 -4.73 -19.25
N GLN A 411 5.24 -4.41 -17.98
CA GLN A 411 5.10 -3.05 -17.44
C GLN A 411 6.07 -2.07 -18.10
N LEU A 412 7.34 -2.46 -18.27
CA LEU A 412 8.34 -1.64 -18.95
C LEU A 412 7.97 -1.37 -20.41
N SER A 413 7.32 -2.32 -21.10
CA SER A 413 6.87 -2.14 -22.49
C SER A 413 5.80 -1.05 -22.67
N LYS A 414 5.07 -0.73 -21.59
CA LYS A 414 4.12 0.38 -21.55
C LYS A 414 4.74 1.67 -21.00
N ALA A 415 5.82 1.60 -20.23
CA ALA A 415 6.44 2.78 -19.63
C ALA A 415 7.10 3.72 -20.67
N MET A 416 7.23 5.00 -20.27
CA MET A 416 8.00 6.05 -20.95
C MET A 416 8.54 7.03 -19.89
N PHE A 417 9.79 7.47 -20.05
CA PHE A 417 10.47 8.36 -19.08
C PHE A 417 11.09 9.57 -19.82
N PRO A 418 10.28 10.60 -20.17
CA PRO A 418 10.71 11.68 -21.06
C PRO A 418 11.89 12.50 -20.53
N ILE A 419 12.07 12.55 -19.20
CA ILE A 419 13.13 13.34 -18.57
C ILE A 419 14.44 12.55 -18.33
N GLY A 420 14.49 11.26 -18.64
CA GLY A 420 15.62 10.38 -18.29
C GLY A 420 16.98 10.79 -18.88
N MET A 421 16.95 11.56 -19.98
CA MET A 421 18.11 12.09 -20.71
C MET A 421 18.61 13.45 -20.18
N TYR A 422 17.98 14.03 -19.16
CA TYR A 422 18.33 15.35 -18.64
C TYR A 422 18.77 15.27 -17.18
N ASP A 423 19.72 16.13 -16.80
CA ASP A 423 20.01 16.38 -15.40
C ASP A 423 18.94 17.26 -14.73
N LYS A 424 18.92 17.28 -13.39
CA LYS A 424 17.95 18.06 -12.64
C LYS A 424 17.95 19.56 -12.96
N ASN A 425 19.12 20.12 -13.27
CA ASN A 425 19.25 21.54 -13.59
C ASN A 425 18.61 21.84 -14.96
N THR A 426 18.81 20.95 -15.92
CA THR A 426 18.20 21.01 -17.25
C THR A 426 16.68 20.85 -17.17
N VAL A 427 16.17 19.94 -16.34
CA VAL A 427 14.71 19.85 -16.08
C VAL A 427 14.17 21.14 -15.45
N ARG A 428 14.92 21.80 -14.56
CA ARG A 428 14.53 23.12 -14.02
C ARG A 428 14.56 24.23 -15.07
N MET A 429 15.57 24.27 -15.94
CA MET A 429 15.63 25.22 -17.06
C MET A 429 14.49 25.00 -18.06
N LEU A 430 14.12 23.75 -18.33
CA LEU A 430 12.94 23.43 -19.16
C LEU A 430 11.64 23.90 -18.48
N ALA A 431 11.50 23.73 -17.18
CA ALA A 431 10.33 24.23 -16.44
C ALA A 431 10.18 25.76 -16.51
N GLU A 432 11.30 26.50 -16.47
CA GLU A 432 11.33 27.95 -16.68
C GLU A 432 11.04 28.33 -18.15
N ARG A 433 11.63 27.63 -19.12
CA ARG A 433 11.42 27.87 -20.56
C ARG A 433 9.97 27.61 -20.98
N PHE A 434 9.33 26.60 -20.41
CA PHE A 434 7.93 26.28 -20.61
C PHE A 434 6.98 27.15 -19.77
N ASP A 435 7.53 28.03 -18.92
CA ASP A 435 6.81 28.87 -17.96
C ASP A 435 5.78 28.11 -17.12
N LEU A 436 6.16 26.95 -16.56
CA LEU A 436 5.22 26.08 -15.83
C LEU A 436 4.79 26.72 -14.50
N PRO A 437 3.52 26.57 -14.05
CA PRO A 437 3.02 27.27 -12.86
C PRO A 437 3.68 26.78 -11.57
N ASN A 438 4.26 25.58 -11.59
CA ASN A 438 4.98 24.96 -10.49
C ASN A 438 6.51 25.05 -10.61
N LYS A 439 7.07 25.76 -11.60
CA LYS A 439 8.52 25.80 -11.89
C LYS A 439 9.44 26.08 -10.69
N SER A 440 8.99 26.92 -9.75
CA SER A 440 9.68 27.29 -8.51
C SER A 440 9.47 26.30 -7.34
N ARG A 441 8.54 25.34 -7.46
CA ARG A 441 8.16 24.39 -6.41
C ARG A 441 9.31 23.47 -6.04
N LYS A 442 9.59 23.28 -4.75
CA LYS A 442 10.69 22.41 -4.27
C LYS A 442 10.40 20.93 -4.57
N ASP A 443 11.45 20.12 -4.70
CA ASP A 443 11.33 18.67 -4.82
C ASP A 443 10.71 18.06 -3.55
N SER A 444 9.73 17.18 -3.71
CA SER A 444 9.17 16.39 -2.61
C SER A 444 10.27 15.62 -1.88
N GLN A 445 10.23 15.64 -0.54
CA GLN A 445 11.14 14.91 0.34
C GLN A 445 10.33 13.90 1.17
N GLY A 446 10.94 12.74 1.49
CA GLY A 446 10.26 11.67 2.22
C GLY A 446 9.59 10.65 1.32
N ILE A 447 8.83 9.74 1.95
CA ILE A 447 8.10 8.65 1.28
C ILE A 447 6.88 9.23 0.56
N CYS A 448 6.62 8.79 -0.68
CA CYS A 448 5.69 9.46 -1.61
C CYS A 448 4.28 9.71 -1.04
N PHE A 449 3.74 8.81 -0.21
CA PHE A 449 2.39 8.89 0.34
C PHE A 449 2.30 9.49 1.75
N LEU A 450 3.43 9.80 2.39
CA LEU A 450 3.48 10.39 3.73
C LEU A 450 3.75 11.90 3.69
N GLY A 451 4.29 12.41 2.57
CA GLY A 451 4.62 13.82 2.43
C GLY A 451 5.54 14.28 3.56
N LYS A 452 5.05 15.19 4.41
CA LYS A 452 5.80 15.72 5.56
C LYS A 452 5.68 14.86 6.84
N LEU A 453 4.82 13.82 6.86
CA LEU A 453 4.61 12.99 8.06
C LEU A 453 5.84 12.09 8.33
N PRO A 454 6.45 12.13 9.52
CA PRO A 454 7.58 11.25 9.84
C PRO A 454 7.20 9.77 9.81
N PHE A 455 8.07 8.92 9.26
CA PHE A 455 7.83 7.49 9.13
C PHE A 455 7.60 6.80 10.49
N ASP A 456 8.33 7.21 11.53
CA ASP A 456 8.12 6.70 12.90
C ASP A 456 6.73 7.03 13.44
N ALA A 457 6.17 8.20 13.13
CA ALA A 457 4.81 8.57 13.56
C ALA A 457 3.75 7.75 12.82
N PHE A 458 3.98 7.46 11.53
CA PHE A 458 3.16 6.54 10.75
C PHE A 458 3.21 5.11 11.34
N LEU A 459 4.40 4.58 11.64
CA LEU A 459 4.53 3.25 12.25
C LEU A 459 3.91 3.20 13.65
N GLU A 460 4.08 4.23 14.46
CA GLU A 460 3.46 4.34 15.78
C GLU A 460 1.93 4.34 15.70
N HIS A 461 1.34 4.97 14.69
CA HIS A 461 -0.11 4.99 14.53
C HIS A 461 -0.71 3.58 14.30
N TYR A 462 -0.04 2.73 13.51
CA TYR A 462 -0.57 1.40 13.14
C TYR A 462 0.00 0.21 13.94
N LEU A 463 1.18 0.34 14.54
CA LEU A 463 1.84 -0.69 15.35
C LEU A 463 1.92 -0.32 16.83
N GLY A 464 1.66 0.94 17.19
CA GLY A 464 1.83 1.44 18.55
C GLY A 464 3.28 1.48 18.98
N THR A 465 3.48 1.41 20.29
CA THR A 465 4.80 1.21 20.92
C THR A 465 4.79 -0.07 21.74
N GLN A 466 5.90 -0.79 21.71
CA GLN A 466 6.11 -2.00 22.49
C GLN A 466 7.51 -1.96 23.10
N ALA A 467 7.58 -1.73 24.41
CA ALA A 467 8.85 -1.61 25.12
C ALA A 467 9.63 -2.93 25.06
N GLY A 468 10.90 -2.87 24.64
CA GLY A 468 11.79 -4.04 24.50
C GLY A 468 13.24 -3.70 24.87
N ALA A 469 14.11 -4.69 24.87
CA ALA A 469 15.48 -4.53 25.37
C ALA A 469 16.45 -4.02 24.29
N LEU A 470 17.29 -3.05 24.65
CA LEU A 470 18.51 -2.74 23.90
C LEU A 470 19.66 -3.54 24.50
N VAL A 471 20.23 -4.45 23.71
CA VAL A 471 21.27 -5.40 24.17
C VAL A 471 22.55 -5.18 23.37
N ASP A 472 23.69 -5.13 24.07
CA ASP A 472 25.00 -5.18 23.45
C ASP A 472 25.21 -6.54 22.80
N TYR A 473 25.38 -6.56 21.48
CA TYR A 473 25.62 -7.78 20.72
C TYR A 473 26.95 -8.46 21.10
N ASP A 474 27.94 -7.69 21.54
CA ASP A 474 29.30 -8.18 21.77
C ASP A 474 29.50 -8.73 23.19
N THR A 475 28.63 -8.36 24.14
CA THR A 475 28.71 -8.78 25.54
C THR A 475 27.44 -9.44 26.08
N GLY A 476 26.32 -9.37 25.37
CA GLY A 476 25.01 -9.82 25.84
C GLY A 476 24.38 -8.95 26.93
N ILE A 477 25.04 -7.86 27.35
CA ILE A 477 24.57 -7.00 28.44
C ILE A 477 23.42 -6.12 27.93
N GLN A 478 22.32 -6.06 28.67
CA GLN A 478 21.26 -5.09 28.42
C GLN A 478 21.75 -3.67 28.76
N LEU A 479 21.82 -2.81 27.74
CA LEU A 479 22.26 -1.41 27.85
C LEU A 479 21.10 -0.44 28.14
N GLY A 480 19.86 -0.85 27.84
CA GLY A 480 18.67 -0.02 28.04
C GLY A 480 17.40 -0.64 27.47
N SER A 481 16.48 0.21 27.04
CA SER A 481 15.21 -0.20 26.41
C SER A 481 14.88 0.67 25.20
N HIS A 482 14.13 0.08 24.26
CA HIS A 482 13.59 0.76 23.09
C HIS A 482 12.05 0.80 23.14
N ARG A 483 11.43 1.68 22.34
CA ARG A 483 9.97 1.83 22.23
C ARG A 483 9.28 0.90 21.21
N GLY A 484 10.05 0.11 20.46
CA GLY A 484 9.57 -0.92 19.52
C GLY A 484 10.62 -1.21 18.45
N PHE A 485 10.86 -2.48 18.08
CA PHE A 485 11.93 -2.82 17.13
C PHE A 485 11.67 -2.32 15.70
N TRP A 486 10.43 -1.96 15.36
CA TRP A 486 10.04 -1.40 14.07
C TRP A 486 10.56 0.03 13.82
N PHE A 487 10.96 0.76 14.87
CA PHE A 487 11.61 2.08 14.75
C PHE A 487 13.14 1.99 14.52
N TYR A 488 13.67 0.78 14.28
CA TYR A 488 15.11 0.53 14.13
C TYR A 488 15.41 -0.21 12.83
N THR A 489 16.33 0.31 12.04
CA THR A 489 16.87 -0.32 10.82
C THR A 489 18.31 -0.79 11.06
N LEU A 490 18.75 -1.88 10.40
CA LEU A 490 20.15 -2.32 10.53
C LEU A 490 21.11 -1.23 10.02
N GLY A 491 22.22 -1.01 10.73
CA GLY A 491 23.16 0.09 10.47
C GLY A 491 22.68 1.48 10.89
N GLN A 492 21.49 1.61 11.49
CA GLN A 492 21.04 2.85 12.11
C GLN A 492 21.97 3.24 13.27
N ARG A 493 22.43 4.50 13.27
CA ARG A 493 23.24 5.12 14.34
C ARG A 493 22.47 6.15 15.17
N LYS A 494 21.52 6.86 14.56
CA LYS A 494 20.72 7.92 15.20
C LYS A 494 19.51 7.32 15.93
N GLY A 495 19.06 7.98 17.00
CA GLY A 495 17.85 7.57 17.75
C GLY A 495 18.03 6.37 18.71
N ILE A 496 19.25 5.85 18.89
CA ILE A 496 19.51 4.73 19.82
C ILE A 496 19.46 5.17 21.29
N GLY A 497 19.89 6.40 21.61
CA GLY A 497 19.78 6.97 22.96
C GLY A 497 20.80 6.47 23.99
N LEU A 498 21.84 5.75 23.59
CA LEU A 498 22.87 5.18 24.48
C LEU A 498 24.14 6.04 24.54
N ALA A 499 24.72 6.17 25.73
CA ALA A 499 26.03 6.80 25.98
C ALA A 499 27.21 5.86 25.65
N GLY A 500 28.43 6.39 25.56
CA GLY A 500 29.63 5.57 25.26
C GLY A 500 29.70 5.05 23.81
N GLY A 501 29.06 5.75 22.87
CA GLY A 501 29.00 5.39 21.46
C GLY A 501 30.25 5.78 20.64
N PRO A 502 30.19 5.67 19.30
CA PRO A 502 28.97 5.50 18.49
C PRO A 502 28.40 4.08 18.57
N TRP A 503 27.10 3.98 18.85
CA TRP A 503 26.35 2.72 18.76
C TRP A 503 25.65 2.60 17.42
N PHE A 504 25.49 1.36 16.95
CA PHE A 504 24.77 1.03 15.72
C PHE A 504 23.93 -0.23 15.92
N VAL A 505 22.76 -0.29 15.28
CA VAL A 505 21.91 -1.50 15.25
C VAL A 505 22.57 -2.56 14.37
N VAL A 506 22.84 -3.75 14.92
CA VAL A 506 23.44 -4.89 14.21
C VAL A 506 22.45 -5.99 13.89
N SER A 507 21.46 -6.22 14.75
CA SER A 507 20.47 -7.29 14.58
C SER A 507 19.19 -6.93 15.35
N LYS A 508 18.09 -7.64 15.05
CA LYS A 508 16.81 -7.52 15.73
C LYS A 508 16.22 -8.91 15.92
N ASP A 509 15.65 -9.18 17.09
CA ASP A 509 14.86 -10.36 17.37
C ASP A 509 13.40 -9.92 17.63
N PRO A 510 12.50 -10.04 16.64
CA PRO A 510 11.09 -9.72 16.79
C PRO A 510 10.33 -10.65 17.75
N GLN A 511 10.81 -11.88 17.98
CA GLN A 511 10.14 -12.85 18.85
C GLN A 511 10.40 -12.53 20.33
N GLN A 512 11.65 -12.20 20.67
CA GLN A 512 12.02 -11.77 22.02
C GLN A 512 11.84 -10.26 22.25
N ASN A 513 11.48 -9.50 21.21
CA ASN A 513 11.39 -8.03 21.23
C ASN A 513 12.69 -7.36 21.71
N ILE A 514 13.80 -7.74 21.06
CA ILE A 514 15.17 -7.25 21.34
C ILE A 514 15.72 -6.53 20.11
N VAL A 515 16.37 -5.39 20.33
CA VAL A 515 17.23 -4.73 19.34
C VAL A 515 18.68 -4.86 19.81
N TYR A 516 19.51 -5.52 19.01
CA TYR A 516 20.93 -5.66 19.28
C TYR A 516 21.71 -4.50 18.69
N VAL A 517 22.59 -3.93 19.51
CA VAL A 517 23.47 -2.81 19.14
C VAL A 517 24.93 -3.17 19.42
N SER A 518 25.85 -2.52 18.72
CA SER A 518 27.30 -2.67 18.93
C SER A 518 27.99 -1.31 18.75
N ASN A 519 28.97 -1.02 19.60
CA ASN A 519 29.89 0.12 19.42
C ASN A 519 31.17 -0.28 18.68
N LYS A 520 31.46 -1.59 18.59
CA LYS A 520 32.45 -2.21 17.69
C LYS A 520 31.85 -2.47 16.31
N TYR A 521 31.02 -1.53 15.82
CA TYR A 521 30.25 -1.78 14.63
C TYR A 521 31.13 -1.98 13.39
N ASP A 522 32.23 -1.24 13.27
CA ASP A 522 33.14 -1.34 12.12
C ASP A 522 34.33 -2.32 12.36
N ALA A 523 34.20 -3.23 13.33
CA ALA A 523 35.21 -4.25 13.62
C ALA A 523 35.38 -5.26 12.47
N GLU A 524 36.60 -5.77 12.31
CA GLU A 524 37.00 -6.58 11.15
C GLU A 524 36.43 -8.01 11.12
N ASP A 525 35.79 -8.45 12.22
CA ASP A 525 35.37 -9.82 12.50
C ASP A 525 33.94 -10.17 12.04
N LYS A 526 33.16 -9.18 11.58
CA LYS A 526 31.77 -9.40 11.14
C LYS A 526 31.66 -9.45 9.61
N GLU A 527 31.28 -10.61 9.07
CA GLU A 527 30.97 -10.75 7.65
C GLU A 527 29.79 -9.83 7.26
N ARG A 528 30.05 -8.93 6.31
CA ARG A 528 29.11 -7.92 5.79
C ARG A 528 29.26 -7.69 4.30
N ASP A 529 29.83 -8.69 3.65
CA ASP A 529 30.05 -8.78 2.22
C ASP A 529 29.16 -9.88 1.63
N SER A 530 28.20 -10.45 2.37
CA SER A 530 27.22 -11.38 1.83
C SER A 530 25.81 -11.18 2.41
N PHE A 531 24.78 -11.57 1.64
CA PHE A 531 23.39 -11.59 2.07
C PHE A 531 22.54 -12.51 1.18
N GLY A 532 21.40 -12.98 1.70
CA GLY A 532 20.40 -13.70 0.91
C GLY A 532 19.52 -12.76 0.09
N VAL A 533 19.05 -13.21 -1.07
CA VAL A 533 18.02 -12.54 -1.87
C VAL A 533 16.89 -13.49 -2.19
N GLN A 534 15.67 -12.96 -2.22
CA GLN A 534 14.43 -13.69 -2.50
C GLN A 534 13.53 -12.87 -3.43
N HIS A 535 12.60 -13.52 -4.14
CA HIS A 535 11.71 -12.87 -5.10
C HIS A 535 12.46 -12.07 -6.17
N LEU A 536 13.48 -12.69 -6.79
CA LEU A 536 14.21 -12.11 -7.90
C LEU A 536 13.28 -11.87 -9.10
N ASN A 537 13.24 -10.62 -9.56
CA ASN A 537 12.52 -10.14 -10.75
C ASN A 537 13.54 -9.57 -11.75
N TRP A 538 13.61 -10.15 -12.94
CA TRP A 538 14.52 -9.72 -14.02
C TRP A 538 13.77 -9.04 -15.16
N ILE A 539 14.33 -7.91 -15.61
CA ILE A 539 13.77 -7.05 -16.65
C ILE A 539 14.28 -7.50 -18.03
N GLY A 540 13.40 -7.48 -19.04
CA GLY A 540 13.79 -7.65 -20.44
C GLY A 540 14.00 -9.10 -20.86
N ARG A 541 13.29 -10.04 -20.22
CA ARG A 541 13.33 -11.48 -20.56
C ARG A 541 11.96 -11.99 -21.00
N ALA A 542 11.97 -13.04 -21.82
CA ALA A 542 10.82 -13.48 -22.63
C ALA A 542 9.79 -14.34 -21.88
N SER A 543 10.21 -15.07 -20.84
CA SER A 543 9.33 -15.76 -19.88
C SER A 543 9.94 -15.73 -18.48
N GLU A 544 9.17 -16.04 -17.44
CA GLU A 544 9.67 -16.09 -16.06
C GLU A 544 10.69 -17.23 -15.86
N GLU A 545 10.54 -18.37 -16.53
CA GLU A 545 11.49 -19.49 -16.44
C GLU A 545 12.79 -19.21 -17.19
N ALA A 546 12.71 -18.65 -18.41
CA ALA A 546 13.87 -18.14 -19.12
C ALA A 546 14.54 -16.98 -18.36
N SER A 547 13.80 -16.30 -17.46
CA SER A 547 14.32 -15.17 -16.70
C SER A 547 15.43 -15.54 -15.73
N LEU A 548 15.60 -16.82 -15.39
CA LEU A 548 16.47 -17.27 -14.30
C LEU A 548 17.73 -17.98 -14.78
N LEU A 549 17.65 -18.79 -15.85
CA LEU A 549 18.78 -19.60 -16.35
C LEU A 549 19.86 -18.80 -17.10
N GLU A 550 19.49 -17.67 -17.72
CA GLU A 550 20.43 -16.83 -18.48
C GLU A 550 21.09 -15.72 -17.62
N THR A 551 20.87 -15.72 -16.30
CA THR A 551 21.23 -14.59 -15.41
C THR A 551 22.75 -14.42 -15.34
N PRO A 552 23.30 -13.21 -15.61
CA PRO A 552 24.71 -12.96 -15.36
C PRO A 552 24.95 -13.07 -13.86
N THR A 553 25.72 -14.07 -13.45
CA THR A 553 26.06 -14.33 -12.04
C THR A 553 27.35 -13.63 -11.61
N GLN A 554 28.15 -13.17 -12.58
CA GLN A 554 29.46 -12.53 -12.39
C GLN A 554 29.47 -11.10 -12.94
N ASP A 555 30.47 -10.32 -12.52
CA ASP A 555 30.69 -8.91 -12.93
C ASP A 555 29.46 -8.00 -12.76
N LEU A 556 28.61 -8.32 -11.77
CA LEU A 556 27.42 -7.54 -11.46
C LEU A 556 27.76 -6.31 -10.61
N ILE A 557 27.00 -5.25 -10.82
CA ILE A 557 26.93 -4.12 -9.89
C ILE A 557 25.60 -4.19 -9.13
N VAL A 558 25.60 -4.00 -7.81
CA VAL A 558 24.39 -3.97 -6.98
C VAL A 558 24.27 -2.66 -6.19
N LYS A 559 23.02 -2.15 -6.10
CA LYS A 559 22.58 -1.17 -5.09
C LYS A 559 21.73 -1.91 -4.06
N ILE A 560 22.14 -1.89 -2.78
CA ILE A 560 21.36 -2.46 -1.67
C ILE A 560 20.44 -1.45 -0.96
N ARG A 561 20.53 -0.18 -1.37
CA ARG A 561 19.65 0.93 -0.95
C ARG A 561 19.72 2.04 -2.00
N HIS A 562 18.73 2.94 -2.01
CA HIS A 562 18.80 4.13 -2.85
C HIS A 562 19.96 5.06 -2.43
N GLY A 563 20.67 5.60 -3.41
CA GLY A 563 21.84 6.47 -3.23
C GLY A 563 22.88 6.30 -4.35
N PRO A 564 24.01 7.04 -4.26
CA PRO A 564 25.05 7.03 -5.29
C PRO A 564 26.03 5.86 -5.18
N LYS A 565 26.17 5.19 -4.01
CA LYS A 565 27.13 4.10 -3.84
C LYS A 565 26.70 2.86 -4.64
N LEU A 566 27.63 2.32 -5.40
CA LEU A 566 27.53 1.08 -6.17
C LEU A 566 28.50 0.06 -5.57
N HIS A 567 28.15 -1.22 -5.63
CA HIS A 567 29.01 -2.31 -5.18
C HIS A 567 29.17 -3.32 -6.30
N LYS A 568 30.38 -3.80 -6.55
CA LYS A 568 30.55 -5.00 -7.36
C LYS A 568 30.17 -6.24 -6.56
N CYS A 569 29.63 -7.24 -7.23
CA CYS A 569 29.17 -8.46 -6.60
C CYS A 569 29.10 -9.66 -7.55
N THR A 570 29.06 -10.84 -6.95
CA THR A 570 28.68 -12.12 -7.56
C THR A 570 27.31 -12.52 -7.00
N LEU A 571 26.44 -13.08 -7.83
CA LEU A 571 25.16 -13.67 -7.45
C LEU A 571 25.19 -15.17 -7.70
N SER A 572 24.94 -15.97 -6.67
CA SER A 572 24.75 -17.42 -6.77
C SER A 572 23.27 -17.74 -6.57
N LEU A 573 22.60 -18.24 -7.60
CA LEU A 573 21.19 -18.66 -7.50
C LEU A 573 21.05 -19.97 -6.72
N ASP A 574 19.93 -20.13 -6.03
CA ASP A 574 19.54 -21.39 -5.41
C ASP A 574 19.13 -22.40 -6.51
N ALA A 575 19.66 -23.62 -6.43
CA ALA A 575 19.45 -24.67 -7.42
C ALA A 575 18.03 -25.30 -7.37
N LEU A 576 17.31 -25.14 -6.26
CA LEU A 576 15.95 -25.64 -6.07
C LEU A 576 14.89 -24.57 -6.33
N ASP A 577 15.18 -23.31 -5.99
CA ASP A 577 14.31 -22.16 -6.22
C ASP A 577 15.13 -20.97 -6.77
N PRO A 578 15.31 -20.87 -8.10
CA PRO A 578 16.13 -19.82 -8.67
C PRO A 578 15.52 -18.41 -8.57
N SER A 579 14.32 -18.24 -7.99
CA SER A 579 13.84 -16.92 -7.54
C SER A 579 14.59 -16.41 -6.30
N ARG A 580 15.48 -17.23 -5.74
CA ARG A 580 16.32 -16.98 -4.57
C ARG A 580 17.81 -17.13 -4.90
N GLY A 581 18.65 -16.61 -4.01
CA GLY A 581 20.10 -16.80 -4.09
C GLY A 581 20.87 -16.14 -2.96
N SER A 582 22.19 -16.17 -3.06
CA SER A 582 23.12 -15.43 -2.21
C SER A 582 23.93 -14.44 -3.05
N VAL A 583 24.10 -13.22 -2.54
CA VAL A 583 24.96 -12.21 -3.13
C VAL A 583 26.23 -12.12 -2.30
N LYS A 584 27.39 -12.09 -2.95
CA LYS A 584 28.70 -11.76 -2.35
C LYS A 584 29.20 -10.44 -2.96
N LEU A 585 29.45 -9.44 -2.13
CA LEU A 585 30.05 -8.15 -2.48
C LEU A 585 31.59 -8.25 -2.51
N GLU A 586 32.25 -7.48 -3.36
CA GLU A 586 33.72 -7.29 -3.28
C GLU A 586 34.13 -6.46 -2.06
N GLU A 587 33.26 -5.55 -1.60
CA GLU A 587 33.48 -4.69 -0.43
C GLU A 587 32.40 -4.92 0.63
N ARG A 588 32.81 -4.95 1.90
CA ARG A 588 31.89 -4.96 3.05
C ARG A 588 30.97 -3.74 3.04
N ASN A 589 29.68 -3.94 3.32
CA ASN A 589 28.71 -2.86 3.47
C ASN A 589 27.81 -3.07 4.70
N SER A 590 27.78 -2.09 5.59
CA SER A 590 26.94 -2.02 6.78
C SER A 590 25.47 -1.65 6.53
N GLY A 591 25.10 -1.31 5.29
CA GLY A 591 23.75 -0.93 4.89
C GLY A 591 22.85 -2.08 4.42
N ILE A 592 23.24 -3.34 4.64
CA ILE A 592 22.43 -4.52 4.30
C ILE A 592 21.26 -4.59 5.29
N ALA A 593 20.04 -4.37 4.80
CA ALA A 593 18.83 -4.35 5.61
C ALA A 593 17.75 -5.29 5.02
N PRO A 594 17.36 -6.36 5.72
CA PRO A 594 16.30 -7.25 5.27
C PRO A 594 14.99 -6.49 4.99
N GLY A 595 14.34 -6.81 3.87
CA GLY A 595 13.17 -6.09 3.34
C GLY A 595 13.47 -4.90 2.42
N GLN A 596 14.72 -4.43 2.34
CA GLN A 596 15.16 -3.55 1.23
C GLN A 596 15.41 -4.36 -0.04
N PHE A 597 15.66 -3.66 -1.14
CA PHE A 597 15.89 -4.26 -2.46
C PHE A 597 17.36 -4.26 -2.82
N ALA A 598 17.87 -5.41 -3.24
CA ALA A 598 19.11 -5.53 -3.98
C ALA A 598 18.78 -5.35 -5.47
N VAL A 599 19.23 -4.26 -6.07
CA VAL A 599 19.00 -3.91 -7.47
C VAL A 599 20.28 -4.14 -8.26
N PHE A 600 20.21 -5.00 -9.26
CA PHE A 600 21.36 -5.46 -10.05
C PHE A 600 21.50 -4.70 -11.37
N TYR A 601 22.73 -4.43 -11.77
CA TYR A 601 23.09 -3.67 -12.95
C TYR A 601 24.26 -4.33 -13.70
N LYS A 602 24.32 -4.12 -15.02
CA LYS A 602 25.49 -4.35 -15.86
C LYS A 602 25.79 -3.05 -16.61
N GLY A 603 26.87 -2.37 -16.23
CA GLY A 603 27.15 -1.00 -16.69
C GLY A 603 25.99 -0.04 -16.33
N PRO A 604 25.38 0.67 -17.30
CA PRO A 604 24.24 1.54 -17.05
C PRO A 604 22.89 0.80 -16.99
N VAL A 605 22.81 -0.46 -17.42
CA VAL A 605 21.55 -1.21 -17.54
C VAL A 605 21.17 -1.80 -16.19
N CYS A 606 19.96 -1.52 -15.71
CA CYS A 606 19.31 -2.18 -14.59
C CYS A 606 18.75 -3.53 -15.07
N LEU A 607 19.30 -4.61 -14.56
CA LEU A 607 18.89 -5.98 -14.90
C LEU A 607 17.63 -6.41 -14.16
N GLY A 608 17.40 -5.91 -12.94
CA GLY A 608 16.30 -6.36 -12.09
C GLY A 608 16.58 -6.15 -10.60
N SER A 609 15.78 -6.77 -9.74
CA SER A 609 15.93 -6.69 -8.29
C SER A 609 15.45 -7.93 -7.55
N GLY A 610 15.90 -8.10 -6.31
CA GLY A 610 15.30 -9.03 -5.33
C GLY A 610 15.21 -8.40 -3.94
N VAL A 611 14.39 -8.97 -3.06
CA VAL A 611 14.26 -8.56 -1.66
C VAL A 611 15.41 -9.15 -0.85
N ILE A 612 16.11 -8.31 -0.09
CA ILE A 612 17.20 -8.71 0.81
C ILE A 612 16.61 -9.52 1.97
N SER A 613 17.22 -10.68 2.24
CA SER A 613 16.83 -11.62 3.29
C SER A 613 18.03 -12.01 4.17
N THR A 614 17.74 -12.43 5.40
CA THR A 614 18.73 -13.04 6.31
C THR A 614 18.96 -14.52 6.00
N ASP A 615 18.05 -15.15 5.27
CA ASP A 615 18.22 -16.54 4.82
C ASP A 615 19.05 -16.54 3.53
N HIS A 616 20.31 -16.97 3.65
CA HIS A 616 21.29 -17.01 2.56
C HIS A 616 21.01 -18.08 1.50
N GLY A 617 19.92 -18.87 1.60
CA GLY A 617 19.70 -20.06 0.76
C GLY A 617 20.67 -21.21 1.08
N LEU A 618 21.52 -21.02 2.09
CA LEU A 618 22.49 -21.96 2.61
C LEU A 618 22.29 -21.99 4.13
N ALA A 619 22.03 -23.19 4.66
CA ALA A 619 21.60 -23.34 6.06
C ALA A 619 22.71 -22.92 7.04
N SER A 620 22.50 -21.81 7.76
CA SER A 620 23.27 -21.43 8.94
C SER A 620 22.33 -20.99 10.06
N ALA A 621 22.56 -21.51 11.27
CA ALA A 621 21.75 -21.22 12.44
C ALA A 621 22.25 -19.96 13.17
N PRO A 622 21.37 -19.16 13.79
CA PRO A 622 21.80 -18.06 14.65
C PRO A 622 22.56 -18.57 15.89
N PRO A 623 23.52 -17.80 16.43
CA PRO A 623 24.31 -18.20 17.58
C PRO A 623 23.45 -18.38 18.84
N GLN A 624 23.78 -19.38 19.67
CA GLN A 624 23.05 -19.65 20.91
C GLN A 624 23.29 -18.57 21.96
N ILE A 625 22.19 -18.04 22.51
CA ILE A 625 22.22 -17.12 23.66
C ILE A 625 22.56 -17.92 24.92
N THR A 626 23.69 -17.62 25.55
CA THR A 626 24.04 -18.13 26.89
C THR A 626 23.68 -17.08 27.95
N GLY A 627 23.14 -17.51 29.09
CA GLY A 627 22.94 -16.62 30.25
C GLY A 627 21.54 -16.04 30.46
N PHE A 628 20.46 -16.82 30.26
CA PHE A 628 19.16 -16.49 30.84
C PHE A 628 18.66 -17.63 31.76
N ALA A 629 18.66 -17.39 33.06
CA ALA A 629 17.92 -18.22 34.01
C ALA A 629 16.46 -17.71 34.04
N PRO A 630 15.46 -18.48 33.54
CA PRO A 630 14.09 -17.99 33.51
C PRO A 630 13.52 -17.89 34.92
N LYS A 631 13.34 -16.67 35.43
CA LYS A 631 12.42 -16.45 36.54
C LYS A 631 11.01 -16.82 36.07
N LYS A 632 10.45 -17.86 36.67
CA LYS A 632 9.06 -18.30 36.43
C LYS A 632 8.09 -17.13 36.58
N LEU A 633 7.61 -16.57 35.47
CA LEU A 633 6.27 -16.00 35.44
C LEU A 633 5.30 -17.17 35.27
N GLN A 634 4.40 -17.35 36.24
CA GLN A 634 3.35 -18.36 36.13
C GLN A 634 2.39 -17.94 35.02
N ALA A 635 2.15 -18.86 34.08
CA ALA A 635 1.11 -18.69 33.08
C ALA A 635 -0.27 -18.83 33.73
N HIS A 636 -1.03 -17.74 33.78
CA HIS A 636 -2.48 -17.75 33.99
C HIS A 636 -3.15 -17.03 32.83
N PHE A 637 -3.25 -17.73 31.70
CA PHE A 637 -4.28 -17.48 30.68
C PHE A 637 -4.73 -18.81 30.09
N ALA A 638 -5.86 -19.29 30.60
CA ALA A 638 -6.66 -20.35 30.02
C ALA A 638 -8.12 -19.90 30.08
N ALA A 639 -8.81 -19.97 28.94
CA ALA A 639 -10.23 -19.63 28.70
C ALA A 639 -10.68 -18.15 28.92
N ASP A 640 -10.93 -17.41 27.82
CA ASP A 640 -12.24 -16.81 27.43
C ASP A 640 -12.17 -15.86 26.19
#